data_AF-V5BKF4-F1
#
_entry.id   AF-V5BKF4-F1
#
_cell.length_a   1.000
_cell.length_b   1.000
_cell.length_c   1.000
_cell.angle_alpha   90.00
_cell.angle_beta   90.00
_cell.angle_gamma   90.00
#
_symmetry.space_group_name_H-M   'P 1'
#
loop_
_entity.id
_entity.type
_entity.pdbx_description
1 polymer ?
#
loop_
_entity_poly.entity_id
_entity_poly.type
_entity_poly.pdbx_seq_one_letter_code
_entity_poly.pdbx_strand_id
1 'polypeptide(L)'
;MIAAPDIQLVRREVTTVASRSPRCMVVYPLGKKSRQRIGVADKNGIMSVFSLRKAMERVAVFETPPQNRPVSCATIYEDQLFFVHGSTLEAYSRKGRRFFSFDTNVTDVIHTLFVSTPFIICCGNFMATGFREASELGFYMAPDRINAMAVFAVSSVANLEERNFDDYRCILGCNDRTVRMLRSHKSIDDIRCEAPVTSLGVSDGTRRVYYGTSAGSLGCLDIGNGDSFLSRVFSFAPDDHQAAVTALAVYDINMDEREELLVGRQDGSVQIFYVYAEEGADSGHPVCMWSGNTDESVLSMAAGFITDSRRPGVLVHSFSGRITTFTLKEEEHAAPKEMEAVDAVLECTDAQINEARAEIEGLKRSIEARTRELAAYSGVKKGDTPLLAVSSTFKTKVTLSQQKDSPALRLIVEVDTPLDCVVLQSELHLHFLEESAEVIVQEEIPRNNPLTKTIAILHPLETRNYSCSVAFWVEDGQWGLLKVTALAAPAPRTAQVKMVQLRPLPLYARVGRVDKAVTEGNASPVLSTMEVRGNFSARDMHSWIFRLLPGTPEMYQEKMSTLSYEDTFFQNPLEVKYGDGSALFTTELLQVLMVTERFIRYCASERSLEVSFSVGIHSEAVRSNLSRIVPRIAACNKGLTSFRLLEALQELQGGQQTDMVCFPKEYQRILSQADETKKEHAQAMVTRGYLQKAFVSLCSSVVDIVPKKPKMSLVTKEALAALTDCSDASEMMSRLDSLLLCDERGEGLKSTVDEGRGR
;
A
#
# COMPACT_ATOMS: atom_id res chain seq x y z
N MET A 1 14.66 28.04 6.34
CA MET A 1 15.29 26.82 5.79
C MET A 1 16.41 26.42 6.72
N ILE A 2 16.14 25.48 7.64
CA ILE A 2 17.19 24.85 8.44
C ILE A 2 17.83 23.82 7.52
N ALA A 3 19.10 24.02 7.15
CA ALA A 3 19.83 23.03 6.37
C ALA A 3 19.98 21.77 7.25
N ALA A 4 19.33 20.68 6.87
CA ALA A 4 19.55 19.38 7.49
C ALA A 4 21.05 19.02 7.35
N PRO A 5 21.67 18.35 8.33
CA PRO A 5 22.98 17.77 8.12
C PRO A 5 22.86 16.73 7.00
N ASP A 6 23.45 17.03 5.85
CA ASP A 6 23.42 16.17 4.67
C ASP A 6 24.40 15.02 4.87
N ILE A 7 23.88 13.81 5.08
CA ILE A 7 24.70 12.60 5.24
C ILE A 7 24.81 11.88 3.88
N GLN A 8 26.01 11.47 3.49
CA GLN A 8 26.19 10.67 2.28
C GLN A 8 26.37 9.20 2.63
N LEU A 9 25.47 8.35 2.17
CA LEU A 9 25.57 6.90 2.31
C LEU A 9 25.95 6.21 1.00
N VAL A 10 26.86 5.24 1.09
CA VAL A 10 27.28 4.39 -0.03
C VAL A 10 26.52 3.06 0.03
N ARG A 11 25.85 2.71 -1.08
CA ARG A 11 25.15 1.44 -1.27
C ARG A 11 26.14 0.31 -1.55
N ARG A 12 26.05 -0.80 -0.83
CA ARG A 12 26.79 -2.04 -1.11
C ARG A 12 25.90 -3.25 -0.95
N GLU A 13 25.95 -4.18 -1.89
CA GLU A 13 25.26 -5.46 -1.72
C GLU A 13 26.05 -6.35 -0.76
N VAL A 14 25.35 -6.91 0.22
CA VAL A 14 25.93 -7.86 1.17
C VAL A 14 25.77 -9.28 0.65
N THR A 15 24.59 -9.57 0.09
CA THR A 15 24.03 -10.92 0.09
C THR A 15 22.70 -11.01 -0.63
N THR A 16 22.35 -12.20 -1.11
CA THR A 16 20.97 -12.56 -1.44
C THR A 16 20.54 -13.78 -0.62
N VAL A 17 19.30 -13.80 -0.13
CA VAL A 17 18.64 -14.88 0.63
C VAL A 17 17.32 -15.27 -0.02
N ALA A 18 16.78 -16.46 0.24
CA ALA A 18 15.52 -16.85 -0.39
C ALA A 18 14.26 -16.53 0.45
N SER A 19 14.42 -16.13 1.72
CA SER A 19 13.28 -15.71 2.55
C SER A 19 12.70 -14.40 2.05
N ARG A 20 11.38 -14.30 2.11
CA ARG A 20 10.58 -13.18 1.59
C ARG A 20 9.62 -12.63 2.63
N SER A 21 9.67 -13.18 3.84
CA SER A 21 8.86 -12.70 4.95
C SER A 21 9.52 -11.44 5.51
N PRO A 22 8.75 -10.38 5.80
CA PRO A 22 9.26 -9.25 6.55
C PRO A 22 9.73 -9.74 7.94
N ARG A 23 10.64 -9.00 8.58
CA ARG A 23 11.12 -9.31 9.94
C ARG A 23 11.79 -10.68 10.09
N CYS A 24 12.42 -11.17 9.02
CA CYS A 24 13.25 -12.39 9.03
C CYS A 24 14.75 -12.12 8.95
N MET A 25 15.14 -10.85 9.06
CA MET A 25 16.51 -10.38 9.17
C MET A 25 16.69 -9.75 10.55
N VAL A 26 17.73 -10.17 11.26
CA VAL A 26 18.03 -9.68 12.62
C VAL A 26 19.49 -9.32 12.75
N VAL A 27 19.78 -8.28 13.55
CA VAL A 27 21.13 -7.85 13.88
C VAL A 27 21.37 -8.16 15.37
N TYR A 28 22.43 -8.93 15.65
CA TYR A 28 22.81 -9.24 17.04
C TYR A 28 23.40 -8.00 17.71
N PRO A 29 23.23 -7.81 19.03
CA PRO A 29 23.91 -6.75 19.76
C PRO A 29 25.42 -6.76 19.60
N LEU A 30 26.01 -5.58 19.79
CA LEU A 30 27.46 -5.40 19.71
C LEU A 30 28.12 -6.18 20.85
N GLY A 31 28.85 -7.23 20.51
CA GLY A 31 29.61 -8.02 21.47
C GLY A 31 31.04 -7.51 21.66
N LYS A 32 31.91 -8.38 22.20
CA LYS A 32 33.37 -8.10 22.29
C LYS A 32 34.05 -7.92 20.93
N LYS A 33 33.43 -8.39 19.85
CA LYS A 33 33.94 -8.20 18.48
C LYS A 33 33.48 -6.84 17.97
N SER A 34 34.31 -6.22 17.15
CA SER A 34 34.07 -4.89 16.62
C SER A 34 32.94 -4.80 15.59
N ARG A 35 32.39 -5.93 15.12
CA ARG A 35 31.29 -5.99 14.16
C ARG A 35 30.18 -6.92 14.64
N GLN A 36 28.95 -6.53 14.36
CA GLN A 36 27.75 -7.29 14.69
C GLN A 36 27.56 -8.48 13.75
N ARG A 37 26.83 -9.47 14.24
CA ARG A 37 26.43 -10.65 13.45
C ARG A 37 25.04 -10.39 12.88
N ILE A 38 24.78 -10.95 11.71
CA ILE A 38 23.48 -10.88 11.06
C ILE A 38 22.90 -12.29 11.02
N GLY A 39 21.64 -12.42 11.42
CA GLY A 39 20.84 -13.62 11.21
C GLY A 39 19.85 -13.38 10.07
N VAL A 40 19.75 -14.33 9.15
CA VAL A 40 18.83 -14.27 8.01
C VAL A 40 18.12 -15.61 7.85
N ALA A 41 16.82 -15.55 7.57
CA ALA A 41 16.07 -16.75 7.24
C ALA A 41 16.23 -17.16 5.78
N ASP A 42 16.02 -18.44 5.52
CA ASP A 42 15.86 -19.04 4.20
C ASP A 42 14.46 -19.66 4.03
N LYS A 43 14.09 -19.99 2.79
CA LYS A 43 12.80 -20.57 2.40
C LYS A 43 12.52 -21.95 3.01
N ASN A 44 13.57 -22.68 3.39
CA ASN A 44 13.47 -24.03 3.96
C ASN A 44 13.35 -24.04 5.50
N GLY A 45 13.20 -22.87 6.13
CA GLY A 45 13.14 -22.76 7.59
C GLY A 45 14.50 -22.77 8.27
N ILE A 46 15.57 -22.52 7.51
CA ILE A 46 16.93 -22.40 8.03
C ILE A 46 17.16 -20.95 8.44
N MET A 47 17.77 -20.72 9.60
CA MET A 47 18.36 -19.45 10.00
C MET A 47 19.87 -19.54 9.86
N SER A 48 20.45 -18.75 8.95
CA SER A 48 21.90 -18.64 8.77
C SER A 48 22.40 -17.40 9.51
N VAL A 49 23.40 -17.58 10.37
CA VAL A 49 24.01 -16.49 11.13
C VAL A 49 25.46 -16.32 10.69
N PHE A 50 25.83 -15.11 10.27
CA PHE A 50 27.16 -14.80 9.78
C PHE A 50 27.64 -13.41 10.23
N SER A 51 28.92 -13.12 9.98
CA SER A 51 29.52 -11.80 10.15
C SER A 51 30.28 -11.41 8.88
N LEU A 52 30.57 -10.11 8.70
CA LEU A 52 31.27 -9.62 7.52
C LEU A 52 32.73 -9.24 7.81
N ARG A 53 33.64 -9.61 6.92
CA ARG A 53 35.05 -9.16 6.91
C ARG A 53 35.22 -7.87 6.11
N LYS A 54 36.44 -7.30 6.09
CA LYS A 54 36.74 -6.01 5.44
C LYS A 54 36.38 -6.02 3.94
N ALA A 55 36.56 -7.14 3.26
CA ALA A 55 36.23 -7.34 1.85
C ALA A 55 34.77 -7.80 1.60
N MET A 56 33.83 -7.52 2.52
CA MET A 56 32.42 -7.98 2.46
C MET A 56 32.22 -9.50 2.38
N GLU A 57 33.28 -10.29 2.61
CA GLU A 57 33.22 -11.75 2.66
C GLU A 57 32.43 -12.23 3.90
N ARG A 58 31.50 -13.17 3.68
CA ARG A 58 30.70 -13.78 4.75
C ARG A 58 31.53 -14.79 5.53
N VAL A 59 31.49 -14.66 6.85
CA VAL A 59 32.03 -15.66 7.79
C VAL A 59 30.87 -16.28 8.55
N ALA A 60 30.52 -17.51 8.19
CA ALA A 60 29.49 -18.28 8.87
C ALA A 60 29.82 -18.44 10.36
N VAL A 61 28.81 -18.30 11.21
CA VAL A 61 28.88 -18.52 12.66
C VAL A 61 28.17 -19.83 13.01
N PHE A 62 26.92 -19.99 12.58
CA PHE A 62 26.18 -21.24 12.63
C PHE A 62 24.98 -21.18 11.66
N GLU A 63 24.42 -22.34 11.36
CA GLU A 63 23.14 -22.49 10.66
C GLU A 63 22.25 -23.46 11.41
N THR A 64 20.94 -23.23 11.41
CA THR A 64 19.98 -24.13 12.04
C THR A 64 19.60 -25.29 11.11
N PRO A 65 19.11 -26.42 11.65
CA PRO A 65 18.54 -27.48 10.82
C PRO A 65 17.33 -26.99 9.99
N PRO A 66 17.10 -27.55 8.79
CA PRO A 66 15.93 -27.23 7.97
C PRO A 66 14.63 -27.69 8.64
N GLN A 67 13.58 -26.87 8.52
CA GLN A 67 12.29 -27.10 9.18
C GLN A 67 11.16 -27.45 8.19
N ASN A 68 11.44 -27.50 6.88
CA ASN A 68 10.47 -27.74 5.80
C ASN A 68 9.29 -26.76 5.74
N ARG A 69 9.35 -25.66 6.50
CA ARG A 69 8.42 -24.53 6.49
C ARG A 69 9.22 -23.24 6.53
N PRO A 70 8.80 -22.19 5.80
CA PRO A 70 9.51 -20.92 5.82
C PRO A 70 9.41 -20.25 7.19
N VAL A 71 10.45 -19.53 7.58
CA VAL A 71 10.41 -18.66 8.77
C VAL A 71 9.49 -17.47 8.48
N SER A 72 8.59 -17.18 9.41
CA SER A 72 7.62 -16.10 9.30
C SER A 72 8.07 -14.81 9.99
N CYS A 73 8.82 -14.93 11.09
CA CYS A 73 9.50 -13.82 11.76
C CYS A 73 10.62 -14.31 12.68
N ALA A 74 11.57 -13.44 12.99
CA ALA A 74 12.65 -13.67 13.93
C ALA A 74 12.91 -12.43 14.80
N THR A 75 13.44 -12.64 16.00
CA THR A 75 13.90 -11.58 16.89
C THR A 75 15.12 -12.03 17.69
N ILE A 76 15.84 -11.06 18.27
CA ILE A 76 16.94 -11.30 19.19
C ILE A 76 16.51 -10.78 20.57
N TYR A 77 16.76 -11.59 21.59
CA TYR A 77 16.70 -11.15 22.97
C TYR A 77 18.06 -11.42 23.62
N GLU A 78 18.67 -10.36 24.15
CA GLU A 78 20.07 -10.34 24.55
C GLU A 78 20.98 -10.84 23.41
N ASP A 79 21.49 -12.07 23.50
CA ASP A 79 22.38 -12.69 22.51
C ASP A 79 21.79 -14.00 21.94
N GLN A 80 20.48 -14.20 22.13
CA GLN A 80 19.75 -15.42 21.79
C GLN A 80 18.80 -15.18 20.62
N LEU A 81 18.78 -16.12 19.69
CA LEU A 81 17.93 -16.07 18.51
C LEU A 81 16.61 -16.78 18.79
N PHE A 82 15.51 -16.09 18.51
CA PHE A 82 14.16 -16.66 18.53
C PHE A 82 13.53 -16.49 17.15
N PHE A 83 12.88 -17.53 16.64
CA PHE A 83 12.15 -17.44 15.37
C PHE A 83 10.97 -18.39 15.32
N VAL A 84 10.04 -18.09 14.41
CA VAL A 84 8.81 -18.86 14.21
C VAL A 84 8.77 -19.43 12.80
N HIS A 85 8.38 -20.70 12.69
CA HIS A 85 8.02 -21.35 11.43
C HIS A 85 6.70 -22.11 11.61
N GLY A 86 5.71 -21.85 10.73
CA GLY A 86 4.34 -22.31 10.97
C GLY A 86 3.79 -21.73 12.29
N SER A 87 3.50 -22.61 13.25
CA SER A 87 3.05 -22.26 14.62
C SER A 87 4.12 -22.53 15.69
N THR A 88 5.29 -23.06 15.31
CA THR A 88 6.34 -23.47 16.24
C THR A 88 7.35 -22.34 16.43
N LEU A 89 7.63 -21.99 17.68
CA LEU A 89 8.71 -21.11 18.07
C LEU A 89 9.93 -21.94 18.49
N GLU A 90 11.11 -21.58 18.00
CA GLU A 90 12.39 -22.14 18.44
C GLU A 90 13.33 -21.05 18.95
N ALA A 91 14.18 -21.41 19.92
CA ALA A 91 15.23 -20.55 20.44
C ALA A 91 16.60 -21.22 20.42
N TYR A 92 17.60 -20.45 19.98
CA TYR A 92 18.98 -20.86 19.81
C TYR A 92 19.92 -19.91 20.57
N SER A 93 20.88 -20.50 21.25
CA SER A 93 21.95 -19.75 21.91
C SER A 93 22.82 -19.04 20.88
N ARG A 94 23.62 -18.08 21.34
CA ARG A 94 24.66 -17.38 20.55
C ARG A 94 25.60 -18.29 19.74
N LYS A 95 25.76 -19.55 20.16
CA LYS A 95 26.61 -20.56 19.52
C LYS A 95 25.85 -21.51 18.58
N GLY A 96 24.54 -21.33 18.39
CA GLY A 96 23.72 -22.17 17.53
C GLY A 96 23.22 -23.46 18.16
N ARG A 97 23.28 -23.60 19.50
CA ARG A 97 22.61 -24.72 20.19
C ARG A 97 21.15 -24.36 20.49
N ARG A 98 20.20 -25.16 19.99
CA ARG A 98 18.78 -25.08 20.36
C ARG A 98 18.60 -25.40 21.84
N PHE A 99 17.88 -24.55 22.58
CA PHE A 99 17.63 -24.74 24.02
C PHE A 99 16.16 -24.65 24.42
N PHE A 100 15.30 -24.09 23.55
CA PHE A 100 13.87 -23.97 23.81
C PHE A 100 13.09 -24.13 22.51
N SER A 101 11.92 -24.76 22.58
CA SER A 101 10.97 -24.87 21.47
C SER A 101 9.60 -25.23 22.01
N PHE A 102 8.56 -24.63 21.47
CA PHE A 102 7.18 -25.01 21.73
C PHE A 102 6.26 -24.66 20.56
N ASP A 103 5.14 -25.37 20.46
CA ASP A 103 4.06 -25.01 19.54
C ASP A 103 3.15 -23.99 20.21
N THR A 104 2.96 -22.84 19.56
CA THR A 104 2.10 -21.77 20.06
C THR A 104 0.62 -22.13 19.96
N ASN A 105 0.26 -23.14 19.16
CA ASN A 105 -1.12 -23.49 18.79
C ASN A 105 -1.93 -22.34 18.16
N VAL A 106 -1.27 -21.23 17.78
CA VAL A 106 -1.89 -20.11 17.09
C VAL A 106 -2.18 -20.54 15.65
N THR A 107 -3.44 -20.43 15.25
CA THR A 107 -3.90 -20.79 13.90
C THR A 107 -3.49 -19.77 12.84
N ASP A 108 -3.37 -18.50 13.25
CA ASP A 108 -2.93 -17.42 12.40
C ASP A 108 -1.43 -17.52 12.11
N VAL A 109 -1.01 -17.05 10.92
CA VAL A 109 0.41 -16.91 10.61
C VAL A 109 1.00 -15.81 11.50
N ILE A 110 1.90 -16.19 12.40
CA ILE A 110 2.62 -15.25 13.27
C ILE A 110 3.63 -14.49 12.41
N HIS A 111 3.49 -13.18 12.30
CA HIS A 111 4.37 -12.32 11.50
C HIS A 111 5.22 -11.36 12.33
N THR A 112 4.97 -11.23 13.65
CA THR A 112 5.79 -10.44 14.57
C THR A 112 5.98 -11.19 15.88
N LEU A 113 7.18 -11.09 16.43
CA LEU A 113 7.57 -11.72 17.68
C LEU A 113 8.31 -10.71 18.56
N PHE A 114 7.93 -10.64 19.83
CA PHE A 114 8.66 -9.94 20.89
C PHE A 114 8.99 -10.92 22.01
N VAL A 115 10.21 -10.84 22.54
CA VAL A 115 10.68 -11.71 23.62
C VAL A 115 11.31 -10.85 24.71
N SER A 116 10.87 -11.07 25.94
CA SER A 116 11.54 -10.59 27.14
C SER A 116 11.33 -11.64 28.22
N THR A 117 12.29 -12.57 28.37
CA THR A 117 12.09 -13.77 29.19
C THR A 117 11.68 -13.42 30.62
N PRO A 118 10.68 -14.12 31.20
CA PRO A 118 10.03 -15.33 30.67
C PRO A 118 8.88 -15.06 29.70
N PHE A 119 8.60 -13.81 29.32
CA PHE A 119 7.45 -13.46 28.50
C PHE A 119 7.75 -13.46 27.00
N ILE A 120 6.78 -13.96 26.24
CA ILE A 120 6.81 -13.99 24.77
C ILE A 120 5.48 -13.41 24.29
N ILE A 121 5.53 -12.47 23.34
CA ILE A 121 4.34 -11.90 22.71
C ILE A 121 4.43 -12.20 21.21
N CYS A 122 3.45 -12.93 20.70
CA CYS A 122 3.31 -13.28 19.30
C CYS A 122 2.16 -12.48 18.69
N CYS A 123 2.34 -11.99 17.47
CA CYS A 123 1.28 -11.32 16.72
C CYS A 123 1.06 -12.02 15.38
N GLY A 124 -0.16 -12.45 15.15
CA GLY A 124 -0.68 -12.87 13.84
C GLY A 124 -1.55 -11.78 13.21
N ASN A 125 -2.31 -12.17 12.19
CA ASN A 125 -3.15 -11.24 11.44
C ASN A 125 -4.31 -10.66 12.26
N PHE A 126 -4.90 -11.39 13.20
CA PHE A 126 -6.02 -10.87 14.01
C PHE A 126 -5.81 -11.01 15.51
N MET A 127 -4.79 -11.77 15.94
CA MET A 127 -4.55 -12.06 17.34
C MET A 127 -3.17 -11.59 17.79
N ALA A 128 -3.12 -10.95 18.95
CA ALA A 128 -1.91 -10.72 19.73
C ALA A 128 -1.98 -11.57 21.00
N THR A 129 -1.08 -12.55 21.14
CA THR A 129 -1.11 -13.56 22.20
C THR A 129 0.13 -13.45 23.06
N GLY A 130 -0.08 -13.41 24.39
CA GLY A 130 0.99 -13.41 25.38
C GLY A 130 1.22 -14.79 25.98
N PHE A 131 2.47 -15.14 26.19
CA PHE A 131 2.90 -16.38 26.84
C PHE A 131 3.88 -16.07 27.97
N ARG A 132 3.86 -16.92 29.00
CA ARG A 132 4.97 -17.09 29.93
C ARG A 132 5.61 -18.43 29.61
N GLU A 133 6.79 -18.39 29.03
CA GLU A 133 7.45 -19.54 28.39
C GLU A 133 6.52 -20.18 27.35
N ALA A 134 6.01 -21.39 27.61
CA ALA A 134 5.09 -22.11 26.73
C ALA A 134 3.62 -22.04 27.21
N SER A 135 3.33 -21.42 28.35
CA SER A 135 1.97 -21.28 28.88
C SER A 135 1.33 -19.99 28.37
N GLU A 136 0.18 -20.11 27.72
CA GLU A 136 -0.60 -18.96 27.29
C GLU A 136 -1.12 -18.16 28.49
N LEU A 137 -0.99 -16.84 28.43
CA LEU A 137 -1.54 -15.90 29.42
C LEU A 137 -2.89 -15.30 28.96
N GLY A 138 -3.10 -15.24 27.65
CA GLY A 138 -4.30 -14.76 27.00
C GLY A 138 -4.00 -14.07 25.67
N PHE A 139 -5.06 -13.66 24.98
CA PHE A 139 -4.97 -13.02 23.68
C PHE A 139 -5.93 -11.84 23.54
N TYR A 140 -5.55 -10.91 22.67
CA TYR A 140 -6.42 -9.85 22.16
C TYR A 140 -6.79 -10.15 20.72
N MET A 141 -8.09 -10.09 20.39
CA MET A 141 -8.60 -10.20 19.02
C MET A 141 -8.89 -8.80 18.48
N ALA A 142 -8.12 -8.38 17.49
CA ALA A 142 -8.27 -7.07 16.88
C ALA A 142 -9.55 -6.99 16.02
N PRO A 143 -10.15 -5.78 15.89
CA PRO A 143 -11.35 -5.59 15.09
C PRO A 143 -11.10 -5.68 13.58
N ASP A 144 -9.84 -5.55 13.18
CA ASP A 144 -9.38 -5.67 11.81
C ASP A 144 -7.95 -6.22 11.82
N ARG A 145 -7.41 -6.49 10.64
CA ARG A 145 -6.08 -7.05 10.46
C ARG A 145 -5.00 -6.18 11.12
N ILE A 146 -4.13 -6.83 11.89
CA ILE A 146 -2.91 -6.27 12.44
C ILE A 146 -1.81 -6.42 11.38
N ASN A 147 -1.12 -5.33 11.07
CA ASN A 147 -0.02 -5.32 10.09
C ASN A 147 1.35 -5.25 10.80
N ALA A 148 1.40 -4.53 11.92
CA ALA A 148 2.62 -4.32 12.69
C ALA A 148 2.35 -4.38 14.18
N MET A 149 3.35 -4.84 14.93
CA MET A 149 3.38 -4.81 16.38
C MET A 149 4.73 -4.27 16.83
N ALA A 150 4.72 -3.41 17.84
CA ALA A 150 5.89 -3.06 18.62
C ALA A 150 5.57 -3.19 20.11
N VAL A 151 6.57 -3.48 20.93
CA VAL A 151 6.37 -3.67 22.38
C VAL A 151 7.47 -2.95 23.12
N PHE A 152 7.12 -2.26 24.20
CA PHE A 152 8.06 -1.66 25.14
C PHE A 152 7.66 -1.99 26.57
N ALA A 153 8.62 -1.88 27.49
CA ALA A 153 8.38 -1.99 28.91
C ALA A 153 8.11 -0.61 29.53
N VAL A 154 7.20 -0.53 30.50
CA VAL A 154 6.91 0.73 31.18
C VAL A 154 8.14 1.28 31.90
N SER A 155 8.27 2.59 31.86
CA SER A 155 9.45 3.32 32.34
C SER A 155 9.75 3.12 33.83
N SER A 156 8.71 2.99 34.65
CA SER A 156 8.83 2.79 36.10
C SER A 156 9.52 1.48 36.49
N VAL A 157 9.60 0.50 35.58
CA VAL A 157 10.21 -0.82 35.83
C VAL A 157 11.37 -1.13 34.89
N ALA A 158 11.86 -0.14 34.15
CA ALA A 158 12.97 -0.32 33.20
C ALA A 158 14.21 -0.97 33.86
N ASN A 159 14.45 -0.66 35.14
CA ASN A 159 15.61 -1.12 35.91
C ASN A 159 15.29 -2.27 36.90
N LEU A 160 14.08 -2.83 36.90
CA LEU A 160 13.75 -3.96 37.77
C LEU A 160 14.24 -5.28 37.17
N GLU A 161 14.86 -6.11 38.01
CA GLU A 161 15.31 -7.47 37.64
C GLU A 161 14.13 -8.41 37.37
N GLU A 162 13.02 -8.23 38.09
CA GLU A 162 11.78 -8.98 37.89
C GLU A 162 10.71 -8.07 37.31
N ARG A 163 10.16 -8.48 36.16
CA ARG A 163 9.04 -7.80 35.48
C ARG A 163 7.81 -8.70 35.49
N ASN A 164 6.64 -8.09 35.49
CA ASN A 164 5.36 -8.74 35.28
C ASN A 164 4.91 -8.57 33.83
N PHE A 165 3.96 -9.40 33.38
CA PHE A 165 3.41 -9.26 32.02
C PHE A 165 2.69 -7.91 31.82
N ASP A 166 2.07 -7.40 32.87
CA ASP A 166 1.37 -6.11 32.90
C ASP A 166 2.30 -4.90 32.77
N ASP A 167 3.61 -5.10 32.83
CA ASP A 167 4.62 -4.06 32.66
C ASP A 167 4.92 -3.78 31.19
N TYR A 168 4.40 -4.60 30.27
CA TYR A 168 4.59 -4.40 28.84
C TYR A 168 3.40 -3.66 28.24
N ARG A 169 3.70 -2.85 27.23
CA ARG A 169 2.71 -2.21 26.37
C ARG A 169 2.93 -2.71 24.96
N CYS A 170 1.88 -3.29 24.41
CA CYS A 170 1.89 -3.81 23.05
C CYS A 170 1.15 -2.82 22.15
N ILE A 171 1.86 -2.23 21.20
CA ILE A 171 1.32 -1.31 20.22
C ILE A 171 1.01 -2.09 18.95
N LEU A 172 -0.24 -2.01 18.48
CA LEU A 172 -0.70 -2.65 17.26
C LEU A 172 -1.02 -1.59 16.20
N GLY A 173 -0.48 -1.78 15.00
CA GLY A 173 -0.83 -1.00 13.82
C GLY A 173 -1.82 -1.77 12.97
N CYS A 174 -3.05 -1.26 12.86
CA CYS A 174 -4.18 -1.98 12.27
C CYS A 174 -4.61 -1.42 10.91
N ASN A 175 -5.27 -2.29 10.14
CA ASN A 175 -5.76 -1.99 8.80
C ASN A 175 -6.99 -1.06 8.78
N ASP A 176 -7.67 -0.91 9.91
CA ASP A 176 -8.79 0.03 10.13
C ASP A 176 -8.34 1.47 10.40
N ARG A 177 -7.08 1.81 10.09
CA ARG A 177 -6.45 3.11 10.36
C ARG A 177 -6.36 3.45 11.85
N THR A 178 -6.06 2.48 12.69
CA THR A 178 -5.86 2.72 14.13
C THR A 178 -4.49 2.20 14.60
N VAL A 179 -3.86 2.97 15.48
CA VAL A 179 -2.81 2.48 16.38
C VAL A 179 -3.46 2.19 17.72
N ARG A 180 -3.34 0.95 18.20
CA ARG A 180 -3.97 0.49 19.44
C ARG A 180 -2.91 0.15 20.47
N MET A 181 -3.05 0.68 21.67
CA MET A 181 -2.19 0.37 22.81
C MET A 181 -2.87 -0.66 23.68
N LEU A 182 -2.21 -1.80 23.89
CA LEU A 182 -2.69 -2.87 24.75
C LEU A 182 -1.91 -2.91 26.06
N ARG A 183 -2.62 -3.25 27.14
CA ARG A 183 -2.07 -3.73 28.40
C ARG A 183 -2.61 -5.13 28.65
N SER A 184 -1.70 -6.07 28.87
CA SER A 184 -2.00 -7.50 28.99
C SER A 184 -2.71 -8.03 27.74
N HIS A 185 -4.04 -8.15 27.75
CA HIS A 185 -4.88 -8.62 26.64
C HIS A 185 -6.05 -7.67 26.34
N LYS A 186 -5.97 -6.41 26.79
CA LYS A 186 -7.03 -5.41 26.64
C LYS A 186 -6.50 -4.15 25.98
N SER A 187 -7.28 -3.57 25.06
CA SER A 187 -6.99 -2.23 24.55
C SER A 187 -7.26 -1.19 25.63
N ILE A 188 -6.29 -0.30 25.83
CA ILE A 188 -6.37 0.81 26.78
C ILE A 188 -6.44 2.17 26.08
N ASP A 189 -5.95 2.27 24.84
CA ASP A 189 -6.00 3.51 24.05
C ASP A 189 -5.98 3.20 22.56
N ASP A 190 -6.67 4.02 21.75
CA ASP A 190 -6.81 3.86 20.30
C ASP A 190 -6.63 5.23 19.63
N ILE A 191 -5.59 5.39 18.80
CA ILE A 191 -5.30 6.61 18.04
C ILE A 191 -5.63 6.39 16.56
N ARG A 192 -6.42 7.30 15.97
CA ARG A 192 -6.79 7.25 14.55
C ARG A 192 -5.68 7.77 13.65
N CYS A 193 -5.41 7.11 12.54
CA CYS A 193 -4.41 7.49 11.55
C CYS A 193 -5.06 7.88 10.22
N GLU A 194 -4.25 8.49 9.35
CA GLU A 194 -4.67 9.01 8.06
C GLU A 194 -4.98 7.88 7.07
N ALA A 195 -4.28 6.76 7.20
CA ALA A 195 -4.38 5.58 6.35
C ALA A 195 -4.06 4.31 7.16
N PRO A 196 -4.32 3.10 6.62
CA PRO A 196 -3.95 1.84 7.26
C PRO A 196 -2.49 1.84 7.71
N VAL A 197 -2.25 1.47 8.98
CA VAL A 197 -0.89 1.43 9.54
C VAL A 197 -0.20 0.18 9.04
N THR A 198 0.96 0.31 8.41
CA THR A 198 1.69 -0.78 7.75
C THR A 198 2.97 -1.16 8.48
N SER A 199 3.54 -0.23 9.24
CA SER A 199 4.80 -0.42 9.97
C SER A 199 4.82 0.39 11.26
N LEU A 200 5.58 -0.09 12.24
CA LEU A 200 5.78 0.55 13.54
C LEU A 200 7.26 0.50 13.90
N GLY A 201 7.75 1.55 14.56
CA GLY A 201 9.04 1.61 15.22
C GLY A 201 8.89 2.23 16.60
N VAL A 202 9.66 1.77 17.59
CA VAL A 202 9.65 2.34 18.94
C VAL A 202 11.05 2.77 19.30
N SER A 203 11.15 3.95 19.89
CA SER A 203 12.36 4.47 20.51
C SER A 203 12.19 4.40 22.02
N ASP A 204 12.96 3.54 22.67
CA ASP A 204 12.98 3.46 24.14
C ASP A 204 13.60 4.72 24.75
N GLY A 205 14.62 5.30 24.08
CA GLY A 205 15.32 6.50 24.55
C GLY A 205 14.44 7.76 24.52
N THR A 206 13.77 8.03 23.40
CA THR A 206 12.90 9.20 23.25
C THR A 206 11.46 8.94 23.67
N ARG A 207 11.12 7.70 24.05
CA ARG A 207 9.77 7.26 24.43
C ARG A 207 8.71 7.57 23.38
N ARG A 208 9.04 7.28 22.13
CA ARG A 208 8.20 7.56 20.96
C ARG A 208 7.83 6.30 20.22
N VAL A 209 6.62 6.30 19.70
CA VAL A 209 6.12 5.33 18.73
C VAL A 209 6.00 6.02 17.39
N TYR A 210 6.78 5.55 16.42
CA TYR A 210 6.67 5.95 15.03
C TYR A 210 5.79 4.97 14.28
N TYR A 211 4.96 5.50 13.38
CA TYR A 211 4.14 4.69 12.50
C TYR A 211 4.26 5.15 11.06
N GLY A 212 4.17 4.19 10.14
CA GLY A 212 4.10 4.43 8.70
C GLY A 212 2.80 3.85 8.16
N THR A 213 2.25 4.49 7.11
CA THR A 213 0.96 4.09 6.54
C THR A 213 1.07 3.61 5.10
N SER A 214 -0.02 2.97 4.63
CA SER A 214 -0.16 2.56 3.23
C SER A 214 -0.25 3.72 2.25
N ALA A 215 -0.55 4.94 2.71
CA ALA A 215 -0.57 6.16 1.90
C ALA A 215 0.81 6.85 1.85
N GLY A 216 1.83 6.25 2.45
CA GLY A 216 3.18 6.83 2.49
C GLY A 216 3.37 7.90 3.58
N SER A 217 2.35 8.18 4.40
CA SER A 217 2.49 9.11 5.53
C SER A 217 3.29 8.49 6.68
N LEU A 218 3.94 9.36 7.45
CA LEU A 218 4.66 9.06 8.67
C LEU A 218 3.96 9.75 9.84
N GLY A 219 4.01 9.16 11.02
CA GLY A 219 3.56 9.84 12.23
C GLY A 219 4.36 9.44 13.45
N CYS A 220 4.25 10.26 14.48
CA CYS A 220 4.91 10.08 15.76
C CYS A 220 3.90 10.28 16.88
N LEU A 221 3.91 9.35 17.83
CA LEU A 221 3.13 9.38 19.05
C LEU A 221 4.11 9.37 20.23
N ASP A 222 3.94 10.31 21.15
CA ASP A 222 4.63 10.30 22.43
C ASP A 222 3.89 9.35 23.39
N ILE A 223 4.67 8.59 24.16
CA ILE A 223 4.14 7.73 25.22
C ILE A 223 3.91 8.60 26.45
N GLY A 224 2.63 8.87 26.74
CA GLY A 224 2.22 9.75 27.82
C GLY A 224 2.76 9.36 29.19
N ASN A 225 2.84 10.33 30.09
CA ASN A 225 3.32 10.11 31.45
C ASN A 225 2.48 9.01 32.14
N GLY A 226 3.15 7.98 32.64
CA GLY A 226 2.52 6.80 33.23
C GLY A 226 2.21 5.66 32.26
N ASP A 227 2.63 5.74 31.00
CA ASP A 227 2.60 4.64 30.02
C ASP A 227 1.19 4.04 29.82
N SER A 228 0.18 4.91 29.80
CA SER A 228 -1.25 4.53 29.78
C SER A 228 -2.05 5.11 28.62
N PHE A 229 -1.48 6.07 27.89
CA PHE A 229 -2.08 6.69 26.72
C PHE A 229 -0.99 7.14 25.74
N LEU A 230 -1.39 7.41 24.50
CA LEU A 230 -0.56 7.93 23.44
C LEU A 230 -1.02 9.34 23.06
N SER A 231 -0.09 10.25 22.84
CA SER A 231 -0.39 11.60 22.33
C SER A 231 0.29 11.83 21.00
N ARG A 232 -0.45 12.39 20.03
CA ARG A 232 0.12 12.68 18.70
C ARG A 232 1.08 13.86 18.76
N VAL A 233 2.32 13.63 18.33
CA VAL A 233 3.32 14.69 18.11
C VAL A 233 3.17 15.27 16.71
N PHE A 234 3.10 14.40 15.70
CA PHE A 234 2.89 14.81 14.32
C PHE A 234 2.25 13.73 13.45
N SER A 235 1.62 14.20 12.38
CA SER A 235 1.23 13.41 11.21
C SER A 235 1.79 14.09 9.97
N PHE A 236 2.79 13.49 9.37
CA PHE A 236 3.46 13.98 8.18
C PHE A 236 2.92 13.23 6.95
N ALA A 237 2.10 13.91 6.16
CA ALA A 237 1.72 13.47 4.83
C ALA A 237 2.56 14.28 3.83
N PRO A 238 3.47 13.65 3.08
CA PRO A 238 4.25 14.37 2.07
C PRO A 238 3.32 14.93 0.98
N ASP A 239 3.65 16.12 0.46
CA ASP A 239 2.88 16.80 -0.60
C ASP A 239 2.91 15.99 -1.91
N ASP A 240 4.06 15.40 -2.21
CA ASP A 240 4.22 14.44 -3.31
C ASP A 240 3.79 13.04 -2.88
N HIS A 241 3.06 12.32 -3.74
CA HIS A 241 2.65 10.95 -3.48
C HIS A 241 3.86 10.04 -3.29
N GLN A 242 4.08 9.60 -2.05
CA GLN A 242 5.10 8.60 -1.72
C GLN A 242 4.48 7.21 -1.61
N ALA A 243 5.26 6.19 -1.96
CA ALA A 243 4.82 4.81 -1.81
C ALA A 243 4.58 4.43 -0.34
N ALA A 244 3.76 3.40 -0.14
CA ALA A 244 3.46 2.83 1.18
C ALA A 244 4.74 2.57 1.99
N VAL A 245 4.74 2.95 3.27
CA VAL A 245 5.83 2.64 4.18
C VAL A 245 5.76 1.16 4.53
N THR A 246 6.82 0.40 4.34
CA THR A 246 6.82 -1.06 4.55
C THR A 246 7.73 -1.49 5.69
N ALA A 247 8.73 -0.68 6.05
CA ALA A 247 9.64 -0.94 7.15
C ALA A 247 10.02 0.34 7.87
N LEU A 248 10.09 0.27 9.20
CA LEU A 248 10.62 1.32 10.05
C LEU A 248 11.69 0.73 10.97
N ALA A 249 12.72 1.52 11.23
CA ALA A 249 13.68 1.27 12.30
C ALA A 249 14.09 2.62 12.90
N VAL A 250 14.58 2.60 14.14
CA VAL A 250 15.06 3.79 14.84
C VAL A 250 16.49 3.50 15.28
N TYR A 251 17.42 4.40 14.95
CA TYR A 251 18.84 4.22 15.26
C TYR A 251 19.59 5.53 15.11
N ASP A 252 20.57 5.79 15.98
CA ASP A 252 21.54 6.88 15.86
C ASP A 252 22.63 6.54 14.82
N ILE A 253 22.41 6.97 13.58
CA ILE A 253 23.26 6.68 12.41
C ILE A 253 24.47 7.62 12.34
N ASN A 254 24.31 8.87 12.78
CA ASN A 254 25.37 9.88 12.70
C ASN A 254 26.27 9.90 13.97
N MET A 255 25.93 9.12 14.99
CA MET A 255 26.60 9.00 16.29
C MET A 255 26.57 10.30 17.11
N ASP A 256 25.49 11.08 17.01
CA ASP A 256 25.29 12.34 17.76
C ASP A 256 24.46 12.19 19.05
N GLU A 257 24.19 10.94 19.46
CA GLU A 257 23.36 10.55 20.59
C GLU A 257 21.85 10.85 20.40
N ARG A 258 21.42 11.19 19.18
CA ARG A 258 20.01 11.35 18.81
C ARG A 258 19.63 10.30 17.78
N GLU A 259 18.55 9.60 18.03
CA GLU A 259 18.12 8.56 17.10
C GLU A 259 17.37 9.13 15.90
N GLU A 260 17.69 8.63 14.71
CA GLU A 260 16.95 8.91 13.50
C GLU A 260 15.89 7.85 13.18
N LEU A 261 14.87 8.29 12.44
CA LEU A 261 13.85 7.43 11.86
C LEU A 261 14.29 6.95 10.48
N LEU A 262 14.51 5.64 10.37
CA LEU A 262 14.84 4.97 9.12
C LEU A 262 13.56 4.45 8.47
N VAL A 263 13.32 4.84 7.22
CA VAL A 263 12.07 4.59 6.50
C VAL A 263 12.34 3.84 5.20
N GLY A 264 11.71 2.68 5.06
CA GLY A 264 11.74 1.88 3.83
C GLY A 264 10.35 1.80 3.22
N ARG A 265 10.26 1.92 1.88
CA ARG A 265 8.99 1.98 1.16
C ARG A 265 8.83 0.86 0.14
N GLN A 266 7.59 0.71 -0.33
CA GLN A 266 7.22 -0.29 -1.35
C GLN A 266 7.87 -0.05 -2.72
N ASP A 267 8.20 1.19 -3.06
CA ASP A 267 8.86 1.51 -4.34
C ASP A 267 10.39 1.35 -4.30
N GLY A 268 10.93 0.87 -3.18
CA GLY A 268 12.36 0.68 -2.93
C GLY A 268 13.08 1.89 -2.38
N SER A 269 12.41 3.03 -2.20
CA SER A 269 13.04 4.17 -1.56
C SER A 269 13.39 3.87 -0.09
N VAL A 270 14.57 4.34 0.30
CA VAL A 270 15.12 4.27 1.65
C VAL A 270 15.45 5.69 2.07
N GLN A 271 14.85 6.16 3.15
CA GLN A 271 14.96 7.54 3.61
C GLN A 271 15.34 7.57 5.09
N ILE A 272 16.11 8.58 5.49
CA ILE A 272 16.51 8.79 6.88
C ILE A 272 15.99 10.16 7.28
N PHE A 273 15.21 10.20 8.35
CA PHE A 273 14.61 11.42 8.88
C PHE A 273 15.13 11.68 10.28
N TYR A 274 15.49 12.94 10.56
CA TYR A 274 15.53 13.42 11.94
C TYR A 274 14.19 14.07 12.27
N VAL A 275 13.78 13.98 13.53
CA VAL A 275 12.55 14.62 14.00
C VAL A 275 12.94 15.94 14.66
N TYR A 276 12.67 17.04 13.97
CA TYR A 276 12.89 18.37 14.53
C TYR A 276 11.74 18.73 15.47
N ALA A 277 12.06 19.25 16.64
CA ALA A 277 11.11 19.89 17.54
C ALA A 277 11.67 21.27 17.91
N GLU A 278 10.87 22.32 17.75
CA GLU A 278 11.26 23.64 18.23
C GLU A 278 11.24 23.66 19.76
N GLU A 279 12.20 24.36 20.37
CA GLU A 279 12.24 24.50 21.83
C GLU A 279 10.94 25.15 22.33
N GLY A 280 10.17 24.40 23.13
CA GLY A 280 8.89 24.84 23.69
C GLY A 280 7.66 24.58 22.83
N ALA A 281 7.77 23.90 21.69
CA ALA A 281 6.63 23.48 20.87
C ALA A 281 6.27 22.01 21.11
N ASP A 282 4.98 21.72 21.29
CA ASP A 282 4.45 20.34 21.41
C ASP A 282 4.41 19.59 20.06
N SER A 283 4.70 20.27 18.94
CA SER A 283 4.66 19.71 17.60
C SER A 283 6.07 19.56 17.01
N GLY A 284 6.44 18.32 16.66
CA GLY A 284 7.62 18.05 15.85
C GLY A 284 7.28 17.92 14.36
N HIS A 285 8.29 17.90 13.49
CA HIS A 285 8.11 17.47 12.10
C HIS A 285 9.35 16.69 11.61
N PRO A 286 9.16 15.66 10.78
CA PRO A 286 10.26 14.90 10.24
C PRO A 286 10.93 15.69 9.10
N VAL A 287 12.25 15.73 9.09
CA VAL A 287 13.05 16.35 8.04
C VAL A 287 13.98 15.28 7.46
N CYS A 288 13.88 15.08 6.14
CA CYS A 288 14.67 14.09 5.43
C CYS A 288 16.14 14.53 5.36
N MET A 289 17.05 13.74 5.91
CA MET A 289 18.50 13.96 5.81
C MET A 289 19.13 13.28 4.62
N TRP A 290 18.56 12.14 4.20
CA TRP A 290 19.10 11.35 3.10
C TRP A 290 18.02 10.51 2.45
N SER A 291 18.13 10.32 1.14
CA SER A 291 17.26 9.46 0.34
C SER A 291 18.08 8.65 -0.66
N GLY A 292 17.85 7.34 -0.69
CA GLY A 292 18.39 6.42 -1.69
C GLY A 292 17.34 5.40 -2.12
N ASN A 293 17.76 4.40 -2.90
CA ASN A 293 16.85 3.40 -3.47
C ASN A 293 17.51 2.00 -3.56
N THR A 294 16.71 0.95 -3.35
CA THR A 294 17.07 -0.45 -3.56
C THR A 294 16.52 -1.06 -4.85
N ASP A 295 15.78 -0.29 -5.64
CA ASP A 295 15.10 -0.63 -6.91
C ASP A 295 13.95 -1.65 -6.77
N GLU A 296 13.71 -2.12 -5.55
CA GLU A 296 12.74 -3.16 -5.18
C GLU A 296 12.13 -2.86 -3.82
N SER A 297 10.90 -3.31 -3.56
CA SER A 297 10.22 -3.10 -2.28
C SER A 297 11.06 -3.53 -1.08
N VAL A 298 11.14 -2.64 -0.09
CA VAL A 298 11.78 -2.91 1.19
C VAL A 298 10.86 -3.77 2.06
N LEU A 299 11.36 -4.87 2.62
CA LEU A 299 10.61 -5.76 3.53
C LEU A 299 10.94 -5.55 5.00
N SER A 300 12.21 -5.27 5.31
CA SER A 300 12.65 -5.02 6.67
C SER A 300 13.93 -4.21 6.66
N MET A 301 14.13 -3.44 7.73
CA MET A 301 15.31 -2.63 7.95
C MET A 301 15.87 -2.90 9.33
N ALA A 302 17.18 -2.76 9.45
CA ALA A 302 17.89 -2.73 10.72
C ALA A 302 19.10 -1.80 10.57
N ALA A 303 19.73 -1.43 11.68
CA ALA A 303 20.95 -0.65 11.66
C ALA A 303 21.94 -1.18 12.69
N GLY A 304 23.21 -0.84 12.49
CA GLY A 304 24.29 -1.20 13.40
C GLY A 304 25.68 -1.25 12.75
N PHE A 305 26.67 -1.64 13.54
CA PHE A 305 28.08 -1.79 13.17
C PHE A 305 28.31 -3.09 12.38
N ILE A 306 27.84 -3.10 11.14
CA ILE A 306 27.80 -4.30 10.29
C ILE A 306 29.08 -4.45 9.47
N THR A 307 29.40 -3.43 8.67
CA THR A 307 30.54 -3.42 7.75
C THR A 307 31.76 -2.73 8.34
N ASP A 308 31.55 -1.70 9.15
CA ASP A 308 32.57 -0.97 9.89
C ASP A 308 32.28 -1.08 11.39
N SER A 309 33.35 -1.11 12.18
CA SER A 309 33.31 -1.10 13.63
C SER A 309 33.14 0.27 14.25
N ARG A 310 33.40 1.34 13.50
CA ARG A 310 33.37 2.71 14.00
C ARG A 310 32.14 3.48 13.55
N ARG A 311 31.49 3.02 12.49
CA ARG A 311 30.37 3.69 11.85
C ARG A 311 29.23 2.71 11.67
N PRO A 312 28.01 3.04 12.12
CA PRO A 312 26.86 2.22 11.84
C PRO A 312 26.50 2.33 10.36
N GLY A 313 25.79 1.32 9.88
CA GLY A 313 25.17 1.31 8.56
C GLY A 313 23.74 0.81 8.65
N VAL A 314 22.93 1.22 7.68
CA VAL A 314 21.56 0.73 7.51
C VAL A 314 21.61 -0.55 6.69
N LEU A 315 20.92 -1.58 7.13
CA LEU A 315 20.74 -2.85 6.43
C LEU A 315 19.30 -2.95 5.94
N VAL A 316 19.14 -3.26 4.66
CA VAL A 316 17.85 -3.30 3.97
C VAL A 316 17.69 -4.67 3.33
N HIS A 317 16.57 -5.32 3.62
CA HIS A 317 16.16 -6.57 2.99
C HIS A 317 15.03 -6.28 2.00
N SER A 318 15.26 -6.57 0.72
CA SER A 318 14.34 -6.29 -0.39
C SER A 318 13.56 -7.54 -0.83
N PHE A 319 12.48 -7.35 -1.60
CA PHE A 319 11.55 -8.43 -1.95
C PHE A 319 12.16 -9.60 -2.75
N SER A 320 13.18 -9.36 -3.59
CA SER A 320 13.93 -10.45 -4.26
C SER A 320 14.76 -11.30 -3.29
N GLY A 321 14.89 -10.86 -2.03
CA GLY A 321 15.79 -11.43 -1.04
C GLY A 321 17.17 -10.79 -1.02
N ARG A 322 17.43 -9.75 -1.81
CA ARG A 322 18.67 -8.98 -1.73
C ARG A 322 18.79 -8.28 -0.37
N ILE A 323 19.98 -8.36 0.22
CA ILE A 323 20.37 -7.67 1.44
C ILE A 323 21.43 -6.64 1.06
N THR A 324 21.06 -5.37 1.21
CA THR A 324 21.87 -4.21 0.86
C THR A 324 22.21 -3.43 2.11
N THR A 325 23.43 -2.91 2.20
CA THR A 325 23.83 -1.99 3.26
C THR A 325 24.11 -0.59 2.71
N PHE A 326 23.72 0.43 3.47
CA PHE A 326 24.03 1.82 3.25
C PHE A 326 24.91 2.32 4.40
N THR A 327 26.14 2.73 4.09
CA THR A 327 27.16 3.09 5.09
C THR A 327 27.67 4.50 4.86
N LEU A 328 27.95 5.27 5.91
CA LEU A 328 28.50 6.63 5.75
C LEU A 328 29.77 6.63 4.89
N LYS A 329 29.79 7.53 3.90
CA LYS A 329 30.92 7.76 3.03
C LYS A 329 32.12 8.25 3.85
N GLU A 330 33.33 7.83 3.47
CA GLU A 330 34.56 8.41 3.99
C GLU A 330 34.74 9.81 3.38
N GLU A 331 34.97 10.83 4.22
CA GLU A 331 35.67 12.02 3.74
C GLU A 331 37.12 11.60 3.49
N GLU A 332 37.49 11.49 2.21
CA GLU A 332 38.86 11.24 1.82
C GLU A 332 39.73 12.44 2.21
N HIS A 333 40.32 12.39 3.40
CA HIS A 333 41.59 13.07 3.65
C HIS A 333 42.72 12.15 3.22
N ALA A 334 42.81 11.89 1.90
CA ALA A 334 43.93 11.19 1.32
C ALA A 334 45.02 12.20 0.93
N ALA A 335 46.17 12.10 1.59
CA ALA A 335 47.43 12.55 0.99
C ALA A 335 47.69 11.73 -0.30
N PRO A 336 48.35 12.30 -1.32
CA PRO A 336 48.36 11.73 -2.67
C PRO A 336 49.19 10.43 -2.74
N LYS A 337 48.50 9.29 -2.85
CA LYS A 337 49.02 8.02 -3.37
C LYS A 337 47.92 7.35 -4.23
N GLU A 338 47.50 8.02 -5.29
CA GLU A 338 46.28 7.67 -6.03
C GLU A 338 46.48 6.79 -7.28
N MET A 339 47.70 6.42 -7.68
CA MET A 339 47.89 5.61 -8.90
C MET A 339 48.00 4.10 -8.64
N GLU A 340 48.77 3.66 -7.64
CA GLU A 340 48.96 2.21 -7.35
C GLU A 340 47.75 1.55 -6.67
N ALA A 341 46.91 2.32 -5.96
CA ALA A 341 45.72 1.81 -5.28
C ALA A 341 44.53 1.61 -6.23
N VAL A 342 44.45 2.42 -7.30
CA VAL A 342 43.38 2.34 -8.30
C VAL A 342 43.59 1.11 -9.19
N ASP A 343 44.83 0.85 -9.63
CA ASP A 343 45.19 -0.34 -10.40
C ASP A 343 44.95 -1.64 -9.58
N ALA A 344 45.29 -1.66 -8.29
CA ALA A 344 45.05 -2.82 -7.43
C ALA A 344 43.56 -3.09 -7.16
N VAL A 345 42.72 -2.05 -7.09
CA VAL A 345 41.26 -2.17 -6.97
C VAL A 345 40.64 -2.65 -8.28
N LEU A 346 41.10 -2.14 -9.42
CA LEU A 346 40.68 -2.60 -10.76
C LEU A 346 41.07 -4.06 -11.03
N GLU A 347 42.30 -4.46 -10.71
CA GLU A 347 42.75 -5.85 -10.84
C GLU A 347 41.98 -6.79 -9.91
N CYS A 348 41.64 -6.35 -8.69
CA CYS A 348 40.79 -7.12 -7.78
C CYS A 348 39.35 -7.28 -8.30
N THR A 349 38.79 -6.24 -8.95
CA THR A 349 37.47 -6.35 -9.58
C THR A 349 37.47 -7.25 -10.81
N ASP A 350 38.52 -7.22 -11.63
CA ASP A 350 38.65 -8.09 -12.80
C ASP A 350 38.81 -9.56 -12.40
N ALA A 351 39.57 -9.84 -11.33
CA ALA A 351 39.68 -11.18 -10.77
C ALA A 351 38.31 -11.72 -10.30
N GLN A 352 37.54 -10.89 -9.58
CA GLN A 352 36.18 -11.23 -9.13
C GLN A 352 35.21 -11.44 -10.30
N ILE A 353 35.30 -10.60 -11.34
CA ILE A 353 34.48 -10.75 -12.56
C ILE A 353 34.82 -12.07 -13.27
N ASN A 354 36.09 -12.42 -13.37
CA ASN A 354 36.52 -13.65 -14.02
C ASN A 354 36.13 -14.91 -13.21
N GLU A 355 36.22 -14.86 -11.88
CA GLU A 355 35.71 -15.92 -11.01
C GLU A 355 34.20 -16.11 -11.17
N ALA A 356 33.43 -15.02 -11.13
CA ALA A 356 31.98 -15.05 -11.34
C ALA A 356 31.62 -15.59 -12.74
N ARG A 357 32.36 -15.21 -13.79
CA ARG A 357 32.18 -15.75 -15.15
C ARG A 357 32.44 -17.26 -15.19
N ALA A 358 33.52 -17.73 -14.55
CA ALA A 358 33.84 -19.15 -14.48
C ALA A 358 32.76 -19.94 -13.70
N GLU A 359 32.24 -19.38 -12.62
CA GLU A 359 31.14 -19.94 -11.84
C GLU A 359 29.85 -20.02 -12.68
N ILE A 360 29.49 -18.95 -13.40
CA ILE A 360 28.34 -18.92 -14.31
C ILE A 360 28.43 -20.04 -15.36
N GLU A 361 29.59 -20.19 -16.00
CA GLU A 361 29.81 -21.25 -16.99
C GLU A 361 29.82 -22.66 -16.37
N GLY A 362 30.27 -22.80 -15.11
CA GLY A 362 30.11 -24.03 -14.33
C GLY A 362 28.66 -24.38 -14.04
N LEU A 363 27.88 -23.40 -13.57
CA LEU A 363 26.47 -23.55 -13.24
C LEU A 363 25.62 -23.85 -14.48
N LYS A 364 25.86 -23.17 -15.61
CA LYS A 364 25.19 -23.46 -16.89
C LYS A 364 25.38 -24.92 -17.31
N ARG A 365 26.61 -25.43 -17.27
CA ARG A 365 26.91 -26.84 -17.56
C ARG A 365 26.18 -27.79 -16.62
N SER A 366 26.11 -27.47 -15.33
CA SER A 366 25.38 -28.28 -14.34
C SER A 366 23.87 -28.30 -14.61
N ILE A 367 23.27 -27.16 -14.95
CA ILE A 367 21.86 -27.03 -15.32
C ILE A 367 21.56 -27.87 -16.56
N GLU A 368 22.38 -27.77 -17.62
CA GLU A 368 22.19 -28.57 -18.82
C GLU A 368 22.32 -30.07 -18.56
N ALA A 369 23.31 -30.49 -17.79
CA ALA A 369 23.50 -31.89 -17.43
C ALA A 369 22.27 -32.43 -16.69
N ARG A 370 21.79 -31.70 -15.68
CA ARG A 370 20.63 -32.09 -14.89
C ARG A 370 19.32 -32.04 -15.68
N THR A 371 19.19 -31.11 -16.62
CA THR A 371 18.06 -31.05 -17.56
C THR A 371 18.04 -32.26 -18.48
N ARG A 372 19.21 -32.67 -19.00
CA ARG A 372 19.37 -33.89 -19.83
C ARG A 372 19.06 -35.16 -19.03
N GLU A 373 19.50 -35.24 -17.77
CA GLU A 373 19.16 -36.34 -16.87
C GLU A 373 17.64 -36.42 -16.64
N LEU A 374 17.01 -35.32 -16.25
CA LEU A 374 15.56 -35.26 -16.01
C LEU A 374 14.75 -35.64 -17.26
N ALA A 375 15.19 -35.17 -18.43
CA ALA A 375 14.59 -35.53 -19.72
C ALA A 375 14.60 -37.04 -19.98
N ALA A 376 15.71 -37.71 -19.65
CA ALA A 376 15.85 -39.15 -19.80
C ALA A 376 14.93 -39.94 -18.83
N TYR A 377 14.71 -39.43 -17.62
CA TYR A 377 13.77 -40.03 -16.65
C TYR A 377 12.30 -39.90 -17.07
N SER A 378 11.92 -38.84 -17.77
CA SER A 378 10.54 -38.62 -18.25
C SER A 378 10.13 -39.46 -19.47
N GLY A 379 10.99 -40.36 -19.98
CA GLY A 379 10.63 -41.30 -21.07
C GLY A 379 10.44 -40.66 -22.45
N VAL A 380 10.91 -39.43 -22.65
CA VAL A 380 10.77 -38.69 -23.91
C VAL A 380 11.71 -39.30 -24.96
N LYS A 381 11.15 -39.80 -26.07
CA LYS A 381 11.93 -40.37 -27.18
C LYS A 381 12.79 -39.28 -27.84
N LYS A 382 13.97 -39.67 -28.35
CA LYS A 382 14.85 -38.79 -29.15
C LYS A 382 14.07 -38.11 -30.27
N GLY A 383 13.87 -36.80 -30.18
CA GLY A 383 13.22 -35.98 -31.21
C GLY A 383 12.26 -34.92 -30.65
N ASP A 384 11.63 -35.19 -29.51
CA ASP A 384 10.75 -34.23 -28.83
C ASP A 384 11.49 -33.50 -27.72
N THR A 385 11.27 -32.17 -27.60
CA THR A 385 11.75 -31.41 -26.45
C THR A 385 11.04 -31.91 -25.20
N PRO A 386 11.76 -32.33 -24.15
CA PRO A 386 11.15 -32.83 -22.94
C PRO A 386 10.38 -31.72 -22.23
N LEU A 387 9.05 -31.76 -22.31
CA LEU A 387 8.16 -30.85 -21.62
C LEU A 387 8.03 -31.30 -20.15
N LEU A 388 9.03 -30.95 -19.34
CA LEU A 388 8.96 -31.17 -17.90
C LEU A 388 7.95 -30.17 -17.31
N ALA A 389 6.79 -30.64 -16.89
CA ALA A 389 5.82 -29.82 -16.18
C ALA A 389 6.38 -29.49 -14.78
N VAL A 390 7.01 -28.32 -14.64
CA VAL A 390 7.56 -27.85 -13.37
C VAL A 390 6.56 -26.88 -12.74
N SER A 391 6.22 -27.12 -11.47
CA SER A 391 5.43 -26.17 -10.68
C SER A 391 6.23 -24.87 -10.50
N SER A 392 5.60 -23.72 -10.70
CA SER A 392 6.19 -22.43 -10.33
C SER A 392 6.61 -22.44 -8.85
N THR A 393 7.85 -22.06 -8.57
CA THR A 393 8.42 -22.00 -7.19
C THR A 393 8.62 -20.57 -6.69
N PHE A 394 8.41 -19.59 -7.57
CA PHE A 394 8.51 -18.17 -7.26
C PHE A 394 7.27 -17.71 -6.49
N LYS A 395 7.22 -16.47 -5.98
CA LYS A 395 6.01 -15.91 -5.36
C LYS A 395 5.65 -14.61 -6.02
N THR A 396 4.37 -14.48 -6.36
CA THR A 396 3.79 -13.22 -6.84
C THR A 396 2.96 -12.57 -5.75
N LYS A 397 3.22 -11.28 -5.51
CA LYS A 397 2.38 -10.38 -4.72
C LYS A 397 1.71 -9.40 -5.69
N VAL A 398 0.41 -9.20 -5.53
CA VAL A 398 -0.37 -8.25 -6.33
C VAL A 398 -1.05 -7.29 -5.37
N THR A 399 -0.84 -6.00 -5.59
CA THR A 399 -1.45 -4.92 -4.80
C THR A 399 -2.27 -4.04 -5.73
N LEU A 400 -3.51 -3.74 -5.37
CA LEU A 400 -4.35 -2.76 -6.06
C LEU A 400 -4.70 -1.66 -5.06
N SER A 401 -4.35 -0.43 -5.39
CA SER A 401 -4.48 0.72 -4.48
C SER A 401 -5.11 1.92 -5.20
N GLN A 402 -5.85 2.72 -4.45
CA GLN A 402 -6.38 4.00 -4.93
C GLN A 402 -5.27 5.02 -5.02
N GLN A 403 -5.36 5.92 -5.98
CA GLN A 403 -4.52 7.12 -6.02
C GLN A 403 -5.28 8.31 -5.44
N LYS A 404 -4.59 9.12 -4.65
CA LYS A 404 -5.16 10.36 -4.12
C LYS A 404 -5.30 11.38 -5.26
N ASP A 405 -6.41 12.10 -5.29
CA ASP A 405 -6.74 13.13 -6.29
C ASP A 405 -6.77 12.63 -7.75
N SER A 406 -6.87 11.31 -7.95
CA SER A 406 -6.97 10.68 -9.27
C SER A 406 -8.06 9.59 -9.26
N PRO A 407 -8.85 9.45 -10.34
CA PRO A 407 -9.82 8.37 -10.45
C PRO A 407 -9.16 7.02 -10.80
N ALA A 408 -7.83 6.97 -10.90
CA ALA A 408 -7.08 5.79 -11.25
C ALA A 408 -6.82 4.86 -10.06
N LEU A 409 -6.84 3.57 -10.35
CA LEU A 409 -6.31 2.51 -9.51
C LEU A 409 -4.90 2.16 -9.98
N ARG A 410 -3.99 1.99 -9.02
CA ARG A 410 -2.62 1.53 -9.28
C ARG A 410 -2.51 0.04 -8.94
N LEU A 411 -2.21 -0.77 -9.97
CA LEU A 411 -1.87 -2.17 -9.84
C LEU A 411 -0.34 -2.31 -9.78
N ILE A 412 0.16 -3.00 -8.76
CA ILE A 412 1.58 -3.33 -8.59
C ILE A 412 1.71 -4.85 -8.47
N VAL A 413 2.53 -5.44 -9.34
CA VAL A 413 2.85 -6.86 -9.37
C VAL A 413 4.32 -7.02 -9.01
N GLU A 414 4.60 -7.68 -7.89
CA GLU A 414 5.95 -7.90 -7.36
C GLU A 414 6.25 -9.40 -7.39
N VAL A 415 7.44 -9.76 -7.89
CA VAL A 415 7.90 -11.14 -8.01
C VAL A 415 9.33 -11.28 -7.49
N ASP A 416 9.65 -12.43 -6.91
CA ASP A 416 10.98 -12.75 -6.36
C ASP A 416 11.93 -13.41 -7.39
N THR A 417 11.53 -13.40 -8.66
CA THR A 417 12.31 -13.81 -9.82
C THR A 417 12.12 -12.78 -10.92
N PRO A 418 13.10 -12.56 -11.81
CA PRO A 418 12.94 -11.65 -12.93
C PRO A 418 11.71 -12.01 -13.77
N LEU A 419 10.90 -11.01 -14.07
CA LEU A 419 9.70 -11.06 -14.90
C LEU A 419 10.08 -10.96 -16.38
N ASP A 420 9.40 -11.75 -17.21
CA ASP A 420 9.38 -11.58 -18.67
C ASP A 420 8.28 -10.57 -19.04
N CYS A 421 7.05 -10.88 -18.61
CA CYS A 421 5.90 -9.99 -18.75
C CYS A 421 4.80 -10.32 -17.74
N VAL A 422 3.82 -9.42 -17.63
CA VAL A 422 2.58 -9.63 -16.90
C VAL A 422 1.40 -9.51 -17.84
N VAL A 423 0.55 -10.54 -17.89
CA VAL A 423 -0.67 -10.53 -18.69
C VAL A 423 -1.87 -10.23 -17.80
N LEU A 424 -2.62 -9.20 -18.16
CA LEU A 424 -3.88 -8.82 -17.53
C LEU A 424 -5.06 -9.31 -18.40
N GLN A 425 -6.02 -9.97 -17.78
CA GLN A 425 -7.28 -10.38 -18.41
C GLN A 425 -8.44 -9.93 -17.51
N SER A 426 -9.29 -9.04 -18.01
CA SER A 426 -10.34 -8.38 -17.23
C SER A 426 -11.74 -8.62 -17.78
N GLU A 427 -12.71 -8.82 -16.89
CA GLU A 427 -14.15 -8.82 -17.21
C GLU A 427 -14.72 -7.42 -17.44
N LEU A 428 -13.97 -6.40 -17.04
CA LEU A 428 -14.27 -4.98 -17.21
C LEU A 428 -13.37 -4.36 -18.28
N HIS A 429 -13.87 -3.31 -18.92
CA HIS A 429 -13.04 -2.49 -19.80
C HIS A 429 -12.12 -1.61 -18.94
N LEU A 430 -10.81 -1.75 -19.12
CA LEU A 430 -9.81 -1.00 -18.37
C LEU A 430 -9.29 0.16 -19.21
N HIS A 431 -9.30 1.36 -18.64
CA HIS A 431 -8.74 2.55 -19.28
C HIS A 431 -7.35 2.83 -18.71
N PHE A 432 -6.32 2.37 -19.42
CA PHE A 432 -4.93 2.48 -18.99
C PHE A 432 -4.39 3.91 -19.08
N LEU A 433 -3.48 4.23 -18.18
CA LEU A 433 -2.74 5.49 -18.13
C LEU A 433 -1.26 5.19 -18.38
N GLU A 434 -0.65 5.94 -19.30
CA GLU A 434 0.76 5.79 -19.67
C GLU A 434 1.64 6.45 -18.61
N GLU A 435 2.28 5.67 -17.73
CA GLU A 435 3.29 6.26 -16.81
C GLU A 435 4.21 5.27 -16.07
N SER A 436 4.24 3.96 -16.37
CA SER A 436 5.03 3.03 -15.52
C SER A 436 5.51 1.70 -16.12
N ALA A 437 4.98 1.30 -17.27
CA ALA A 437 5.36 0.08 -17.99
C ALA A 437 5.06 0.28 -19.47
N GLU A 438 5.75 -0.45 -20.35
CA GLU A 438 5.30 -0.56 -21.73
C GLU A 438 4.06 -1.44 -21.75
N VAL A 439 2.91 -0.81 -22.04
CA VAL A 439 1.60 -1.46 -22.06
C VAL A 439 1.22 -1.73 -23.50
N ILE A 440 1.12 -3.00 -23.87
CA ILE A 440 0.57 -3.42 -25.16
C ILE A 440 -0.86 -3.89 -24.90
N VAL A 441 -1.83 -3.04 -25.25
CA VAL A 441 -3.26 -3.30 -25.06
C VAL A 441 -3.83 -3.99 -26.29
N GLN A 442 -4.59 -5.06 -26.08
CA GLN A 442 -5.40 -5.69 -27.11
C GLN A 442 -6.88 -5.47 -26.76
N GLU A 443 -7.49 -4.44 -27.36
CA GLU A 443 -8.89 -4.05 -27.09
C GLU A 443 -9.92 -4.90 -27.84
N GLU A 444 -9.58 -5.42 -29.02
CA GLU A 444 -10.48 -6.26 -29.81
C GLU A 444 -10.25 -7.75 -29.53
N ILE A 445 -11.15 -8.34 -28.73
CA ILE A 445 -11.21 -9.79 -28.47
C ILE A 445 -12.23 -10.44 -29.43
N PRO A 446 -11.83 -11.31 -30.37
CA PRO A 446 -12.77 -11.98 -31.28
C PRO A 446 -13.53 -13.16 -30.65
N ARG A 447 -14.87 -13.11 -30.77
CA ARG A 447 -15.99 -14.11 -30.67
C ARG A 447 -15.98 -15.30 -29.68
N ASN A 448 -14.85 -15.80 -29.17
CA ASN A 448 -14.81 -17.07 -28.41
C ASN A 448 -14.76 -16.92 -26.87
N ASN A 449 -14.78 -15.71 -26.32
CA ASN A 449 -14.91 -15.52 -24.88
C ASN A 449 -15.79 -14.30 -24.54
N PRO A 450 -17.09 -14.48 -24.25
CA PRO A 450 -18.01 -13.38 -23.95
C PRO A 450 -17.75 -12.69 -22.61
N LEU A 451 -16.88 -13.25 -21.75
CA LEU A 451 -16.65 -12.74 -20.39
C LEU A 451 -15.49 -11.74 -20.31
N THR A 452 -14.52 -11.79 -21.24
CA THR A 452 -13.34 -10.91 -21.19
C THR A 452 -13.55 -9.69 -22.06
N LYS A 453 -13.33 -8.50 -21.50
CA LYS A 453 -13.43 -7.21 -22.20
C LYS A 453 -12.09 -6.55 -22.49
N THR A 454 -11.06 -6.83 -21.68
CA THR A 454 -9.73 -6.25 -21.89
C THR A 454 -8.65 -7.31 -21.67
N ILE A 455 -7.67 -7.36 -22.59
CA ILE A 455 -6.41 -8.06 -22.40
C ILE A 455 -5.28 -7.05 -22.59
N ALA A 456 -4.31 -7.05 -21.67
CA ALA A 456 -3.12 -6.22 -21.78
C ALA A 456 -1.87 -7.01 -21.39
N ILE A 457 -0.77 -6.73 -22.07
CA ILE A 457 0.56 -7.28 -21.76
C ILE A 457 1.41 -6.12 -21.25
N LEU A 458 1.98 -6.29 -20.06
CA LEU A 458 2.86 -5.32 -19.44
C LEU A 458 4.29 -5.86 -19.48
N HIS A 459 5.20 -5.07 -20.02
CA HIS A 459 6.63 -5.35 -19.93
C HIS A 459 7.27 -4.54 -18.80
N PRO A 460 8.06 -5.17 -17.91
CA PRO A 460 8.82 -4.43 -16.91
C PRO A 460 9.86 -3.55 -17.60
N LEU A 461 10.08 -2.34 -17.06
CA LEU A 461 11.16 -1.46 -17.50
C LEU A 461 12.52 -2.07 -17.11
N GLU A 462 13.56 -1.89 -17.94
CA GLU A 462 14.87 -2.57 -17.82
C GLU A 462 15.53 -2.45 -16.43
N THR A 463 15.20 -1.39 -15.68
CA THR A 463 15.73 -1.13 -14.32
C THR A 463 15.00 -1.89 -13.20
N ARG A 464 13.80 -2.43 -13.44
CA ARG A 464 12.93 -3.04 -12.42
C ARG A 464 12.37 -4.41 -12.85
N ASN A 465 13.24 -5.37 -13.12
CA ASN A 465 12.82 -6.69 -13.61
C ASN A 465 12.05 -7.54 -12.57
N TYR A 466 11.92 -7.11 -11.31
CA TYR A 466 11.20 -7.83 -10.25
C TYR A 466 9.83 -7.22 -9.93
N SER A 467 9.46 -6.11 -10.56
CA SER A 467 8.18 -5.44 -10.32
C SER A 467 7.63 -4.80 -11.58
N CYS A 468 6.32 -4.85 -11.77
CA CYS A 468 5.62 -4.13 -12.81
C CYS A 468 4.47 -3.34 -12.19
N SER A 469 4.31 -2.07 -12.56
CA SER A 469 3.16 -1.27 -12.12
C SER A 469 2.45 -0.60 -13.29
N VAL A 470 1.14 -0.54 -13.22
CA VAL A 470 0.29 0.13 -14.20
C VAL A 470 -0.86 0.84 -13.47
N ALA A 471 -1.28 1.99 -14.00
CA ALA A 471 -2.46 2.71 -13.52
C ALA A 471 -3.57 2.59 -14.56
N PHE A 472 -4.80 2.40 -14.09
CA PHE A 472 -6.00 2.39 -14.95
C PHE A 472 -7.22 2.80 -14.13
N TRP A 473 -8.25 3.31 -14.79
CA TRP A 473 -9.56 3.51 -14.17
C TRP A 473 -10.62 2.58 -14.76
N VAL A 474 -11.70 2.41 -14.01
CA VAL A 474 -12.90 1.63 -14.40
C VAL A 474 -14.13 2.48 -14.17
N GLU A 475 -15.21 2.21 -14.91
CA GLU A 475 -16.46 2.94 -14.74
C GLU A 475 -17.15 2.55 -13.42
N ASP A 476 -17.61 3.57 -12.67
CA ASP A 476 -18.32 3.39 -11.41
C ASP A 476 -19.55 2.49 -11.56
N GLY A 477 -19.74 1.60 -10.59
CA GLY A 477 -20.85 0.65 -10.57
C GLY A 477 -20.66 -0.58 -11.44
N GLN A 478 -19.53 -0.73 -12.13
CA GLN A 478 -19.14 -2.01 -12.73
C GLN A 478 -18.31 -2.85 -11.76
N TRP A 479 -18.50 -4.18 -11.79
CA TRP A 479 -17.72 -5.12 -10.97
C TRP A 479 -17.37 -6.35 -11.79
N GLY A 480 -16.24 -6.97 -11.45
CA GLY A 480 -15.75 -8.15 -12.15
C GLY A 480 -14.39 -8.59 -11.63
N LEU A 481 -13.84 -9.61 -12.28
CA LEU A 481 -12.54 -10.16 -11.94
C LEU A 481 -11.45 -9.66 -12.90
N LEU A 482 -10.30 -9.34 -12.31
CA LEU A 482 -9.03 -9.10 -13.00
C LEU A 482 -8.09 -10.27 -12.72
N LYS A 483 -7.81 -11.05 -13.76
CA LYS A 483 -6.82 -12.12 -13.74
C LYS A 483 -5.45 -11.56 -14.13
N VAL A 484 -4.49 -11.69 -13.22
CA VAL A 484 -3.09 -11.26 -13.37
C VAL A 484 -2.21 -12.49 -13.51
N THR A 485 -1.56 -12.65 -14.66
CA THR A 485 -0.64 -13.77 -14.93
C THR A 485 0.78 -13.24 -15.02
N ALA A 486 1.60 -13.52 -14.01
CA ALA A 486 3.02 -13.15 -13.99
C ALA A 486 3.85 -14.27 -14.61
N LEU A 487 4.63 -13.97 -15.65
CA LEU A 487 5.52 -14.91 -16.33
C LEU A 487 6.97 -14.67 -15.88
N ALA A 488 7.64 -15.71 -15.39
CA ALA A 488 9.05 -15.63 -15.01
C ALA A 488 9.96 -15.76 -16.24
N ALA A 489 11.00 -14.94 -16.30
CA ALA A 489 12.01 -14.97 -17.35
C ALA A 489 12.95 -16.19 -17.30
N PRO A 490 13.41 -16.67 -16.12
CA PRO A 490 14.30 -17.83 -16.05
C PRO A 490 13.66 -19.13 -16.54
N ALA A 491 14.48 -20.02 -17.10
CA ALA A 491 14.07 -21.37 -17.46
C ALA A 491 14.08 -22.31 -16.22
N PRO A 492 13.10 -23.22 -16.05
CA PRO A 492 11.92 -23.39 -16.91
C PRO A 492 10.94 -22.22 -16.77
N ARG A 493 10.43 -21.73 -17.90
CA ARG A 493 9.44 -20.64 -17.92
C ARG A 493 8.17 -21.13 -17.22
N THR A 494 7.89 -20.56 -16.06
CA THR A 494 6.69 -20.84 -15.27
C THR A 494 5.91 -19.55 -15.07
N ALA A 495 4.60 -19.69 -14.81
CA ALA A 495 3.74 -18.54 -14.55
C ALA A 495 2.94 -18.75 -13.25
N GLN A 496 2.57 -17.64 -12.61
CA GLN A 496 1.59 -17.63 -11.52
C GLN A 496 0.40 -16.77 -11.88
N VAL A 497 -0.79 -17.28 -11.54
CA VAL A 497 -2.06 -16.58 -11.76
C VAL A 497 -2.59 -16.09 -10.42
N LYS A 498 -2.96 -14.82 -10.36
CA LYS A 498 -3.65 -14.19 -9.23
C LYS A 498 -4.95 -13.56 -9.72
N MET A 499 -6.01 -13.67 -8.91
CA MET A 499 -7.31 -13.07 -9.19
C MET A 499 -7.51 -11.89 -8.25
N VAL A 500 -7.88 -10.74 -8.82
CA VAL A 500 -8.17 -9.51 -8.09
C VAL A 500 -9.63 -9.13 -8.37
N GLN A 501 -10.41 -8.91 -7.31
CA GLN A 501 -11.79 -8.45 -7.45
C GLN A 501 -11.82 -6.94 -7.69
N LEU A 502 -12.38 -6.51 -8.82
CA LEU A 502 -12.75 -5.11 -9.06
C LEU A 502 -14.12 -4.87 -8.44
N ARG A 503 -14.17 -3.91 -7.52
CA ARG A 503 -15.36 -3.59 -6.73
C ARG A 503 -16.21 -2.52 -7.43
N PRO A 504 -17.55 -2.50 -7.24
CA PRO A 504 -18.43 -1.50 -7.82
C PRO A 504 -18.11 -0.05 -7.43
N LEU A 505 -17.60 0.17 -6.22
CA LEU A 505 -17.23 1.49 -5.69
C LEU A 505 -15.74 1.52 -5.36
N PRO A 506 -14.85 1.48 -6.37
CA PRO A 506 -13.44 1.22 -6.16
C PRO A 506 -12.67 2.41 -5.58
N LEU A 507 -13.22 3.63 -5.63
CA LEU A 507 -12.59 4.87 -5.15
C LEU A 507 -12.90 5.20 -3.68
N TYR A 508 -13.73 4.40 -3.01
CA TYR A 508 -14.02 4.61 -1.59
C TYR A 508 -12.97 3.99 -0.70
N ALA A 509 -12.42 4.76 0.21
CA ALA A 509 -11.47 4.29 1.21
C ALA A 509 -12.13 4.33 2.59
N ARG A 510 -12.05 3.25 3.36
CA ARG A 510 -12.60 3.20 4.72
C ARG A 510 -11.89 4.20 5.62
N VAL A 511 -12.61 5.12 6.24
CA VAL A 511 -12.08 6.08 7.21
C VAL A 511 -12.34 5.59 8.65
N GLY A 512 -11.59 6.14 9.61
CA GLY A 512 -11.84 5.88 11.03
C GLY A 512 -13.24 6.36 11.44
N ARG A 513 -13.77 5.84 12.56
CA ARG A 513 -15.07 6.25 13.11
C ARG A 513 -15.08 7.78 13.26
N VAL A 514 -16.04 8.50 12.70
CA VAL A 514 -16.09 9.97 12.86
C VAL A 514 -16.64 10.28 14.25
N ASP A 515 -15.88 10.99 15.09
CA ASP A 515 -16.43 11.55 16.31
C ASP A 515 -17.36 12.69 15.94
N LYS A 516 -18.65 12.52 16.24
CA LYS A 516 -19.72 13.47 15.94
C LYS A 516 -19.54 14.85 16.61
N ALA A 517 -18.54 15.01 17.48
CA ALA A 517 -18.27 16.24 18.23
C ALA A 517 -17.53 17.32 17.43
N VAL A 518 -16.96 17.01 16.25
CA VAL A 518 -16.18 17.98 15.45
C VAL A 518 -17.02 18.68 14.37
N THR A 519 -18.29 18.32 14.23
CA THR A 519 -19.18 18.83 13.16
C THR A 519 -20.20 19.85 13.66
N GLU A 520 -19.85 20.68 14.65
CA GLU A 520 -20.73 21.77 15.14
C GLU A 520 -20.51 23.13 14.44
N GLY A 521 -19.66 23.19 13.41
CA GLY A 521 -19.26 24.46 12.78
C GLY A 521 -19.81 24.78 11.37
N ASN A 522 -20.32 23.81 10.61
CA ASN A 522 -20.68 24.03 9.20
C ASN A 522 -22.12 23.58 8.90
N ALA A 523 -22.74 24.25 7.93
CA ALA A 523 -24.11 24.05 7.46
C ALA A 523 -24.54 22.57 7.40
N SER A 524 -25.82 22.30 7.68
CA SER A 524 -26.39 20.95 7.66
C SER A 524 -25.99 20.22 6.37
N PRO A 525 -25.29 19.07 6.45
CA PRO A 525 -24.77 18.40 5.26
C PRO A 525 -25.92 17.90 4.39
N VAL A 526 -25.77 18.02 3.07
CA VAL A 526 -26.77 17.62 2.05
C VAL A 526 -26.73 16.10 1.89
N LEU A 527 -27.21 15.38 2.90
CA LEU A 527 -27.14 13.92 2.97
C LEU A 527 -28.43 13.29 2.44
N SER A 528 -28.27 12.38 1.49
CA SER A 528 -29.32 11.46 1.05
C SER A 528 -29.13 10.10 1.71
N THR A 529 -30.22 9.36 1.89
CA THR A 529 -30.21 8.08 2.61
C THR A 529 -30.87 6.98 1.79
N MET A 530 -30.39 5.75 1.95
CA MET A 530 -31.03 4.55 1.45
C MET A 530 -31.12 3.52 2.57
N GLU A 531 -32.35 3.15 2.92
CA GLU A 531 -32.64 2.08 3.85
C GLU A 531 -32.93 0.79 3.08
N VAL A 532 -32.30 -0.30 3.51
CA VAL A 532 -32.48 -1.65 2.98
C VAL A 532 -33.08 -2.50 4.08
N ARG A 533 -34.23 -3.13 3.80
CA ARG A 533 -34.88 -4.07 4.72
C ARG A 533 -35.15 -5.40 4.05
N GLY A 534 -34.93 -6.51 4.74
CA GLY A 534 -35.18 -7.84 4.19
C GLY A 534 -34.80 -8.97 5.13
N ASN A 535 -34.81 -10.20 4.62
CA ASN A 535 -34.52 -11.41 5.40
C ASN A 535 -33.06 -11.84 5.28
N PHE A 536 -32.12 -10.93 5.56
CA PHE A 536 -30.68 -11.21 5.54
C PHE A 536 -30.07 -11.06 6.94
N SER A 537 -29.00 -11.80 7.22
CA SER A 537 -28.22 -11.62 8.46
C SER A 537 -27.21 -10.48 8.33
N ALA A 538 -26.73 -9.96 9.46
CA ALA A 538 -25.66 -8.97 9.51
C ALA A 538 -24.38 -9.48 8.79
N ARG A 539 -24.11 -10.80 8.86
CA ARG A 539 -22.99 -11.43 8.15
C ARG A 539 -23.18 -11.40 6.63
N ASP A 540 -24.40 -11.58 6.15
CA ASP A 540 -24.71 -11.49 4.72
C ASP A 540 -24.48 -10.08 4.21
N MET A 541 -25.04 -9.08 4.90
CA MET A 541 -24.84 -7.67 4.57
C MET A 541 -23.36 -7.29 4.64
N HIS A 542 -22.62 -7.73 5.66
CA HIS A 542 -21.18 -7.53 5.75
C HIS A 542 -20.44 -8.10 4.53
N SER A 543 -20.79 -9.33 4.10
CA SER A 543 -20.18 -9.95 2.91
C SER A 543 -20.49 -9.17 1.62
N TRP A 544 -21.67 -8.54 1.53
CA TRP A 544 -22.04 -7.70 0.40
C TRP A 544 -21.26 -6.39 0.41
N ILE A 545 -21.15 -5.73 1.57
CA ILE A 545 -20.33 -4.53 1.76
C ILE A 545 -18.85 -4.82 1.44
N PHE A 546 -18.33 -5.98 1.82
CA PHE A 546 -16.95 -6.39 1.51
C PHE A 546 -16.69 -6.50 -0.01
N ARG A 547 -17.67 -6.97 -0.77
CA ARG A 547 -17.63 -7.00 -2.25
C ARG A 547 -17.88 -5.62 -2.88
N LEU A 548 -18.62 -4.75 -2.20
CA LEU A 548 -18.98 -3.40 -2.67
C LEU A 548 -17.84 -2.38 -2.49
N LEU A 549 -17.21 -2.35 -1.30
CA LEU A 549 -16.31 -1.27 -0.85
C LEU A 549 -14.92 -1.79 -0.45
N PRO A 550 -13.83 -1.09 -0.86
CA PRO A 550 -12.48 -1.34 -0.38
C PRO A 550 -12.30 -1.07 1.11
N GLY A 551 -11.43 -1.84 1.77
CA GLY A 551 -11.07 -1.61 3.18
C GLY A 551 -12.11 -2.09 4.20
N THR A 552 -13.20 -2.71 3.76
CA THR A 552 -14.11 -3.46 4.63
C THR A 552 -13.35 -4.62 5.29
N PRO A 553 -13.50 -4.87 6.61
CA PRO A 553 -12.85 -6.01 7.26
C PRO A 553 -13.19 -7.33 6.57
N GLU A 554 -12.25 -8.27 6.59
CA GLU A 554 -12.48 -9.62 6.06
C GLU A 554 -13.43 -10.43 6.95
N MET A 555 -13.36 -10.20 8.26
CA MET A 555 -14.13 -10.91 9.27
C MET A 555 -15.21 -10.01 9.84
N TYR A 556 -16.46 -10.49 9.79
CA TYR A 556 -17.56 -9.85 10.48
C TYR A 556 -17.37 -9.92 12.01
N GLN A 557 -17.69 -8.83 12.69
CA GLN A 557 -17.71 -8.74 14.14
C GLN A 557 -19.05 -8.22 14.64
N GLU A 558 -19.61 -8.86 15.67
CA GLU A 558 -20.93 -8.51 16.21
C GLU A 558 -21.01 -7.07 16.73
N LYS A 559 -19.92 -6.55 17.29
CA LYS A 559 -19.85 -5.16 17.80
C LYS A 559 -19.76 -4.12 16.68
N MET A 560 -19.59 -4.54 15.43
CA MET A 560 -19.33 -3.66 14.31
C MET A 560 -20.62 -3.33 13.55
N SER A 561 -21.35 -2.33 14.04
CA SER A 561 -22.61 -1.88 13.45
C SER A 561 -22.46 -0.75 12.44
N THR A 562 -21.30 -0.09 12.37
CA THR A 562 -21.12 1.15 11.59
C THR A 562 -19.75 1.19 10.94
N LEU A 563 -19.75 1.51 9.65
CA LEU A 563 -18.59 1.69 8.80
C LEU A 563 -18.67 3.07 8.15
N SER A 564 -17.54 3.74 8.04
CA SER A 564 -17.42 5.05 7.40
C SER A 564 -16.39 4.96 6.29
N TYR A 565 -16.70 5.53 5.15
CA TYR A 565 -15.85 5.59 3.97
C TYR A 565 -15.84 7.00 3.42
N GLU A 566 -14.80 7.32 2.67
CA GLU A 566 -14.68 8.57 1.94
C GLU A 566 -14.14 8.30 0.55
N ASP A 567 -14.72 8.96 -0.45
CA ASP A 567 -14.27 8.88 -1.83
C ASP A 567 -12.94 9.60 -2.03
N THR A 568 -11.89 8.92 -2.51
CA THR A 568 -10.54 9.48 -2.63
C THR A 568 -10.41 10.55 -3.71
N PHE A 569 -11.39 10.67 -4.61
CA PHE A 569 -11.36 11.60 -5.72
C PHE A 569 -12.24 12.84 -5.49
N PHE A 570 -13.51 12.67 -5.14
CA PHE A 570 -14.46 13.77 -4.88
C PHE A 570 -14.57 14.16 -3.39
N GLN A 571 -13.92 13.43 -2.47
CA GLN A 571 -13.94 13.69 -1.02
C GLN A 571 -15.36 13.67 -0.42
N ASN A 572 -16.14 12.66 -0.83
CA ASN A 572 -17.53 12.49 -0.37
C ASN A 572 -17.63 11.40 0.70
N PRO A 573 -18.33 11.66 1.81
CA PRO A 573 -18.53 10.65 2.83
C PRO A 573 -19.61 9.63 2.42
N LEU A 574 -19.41 8.39 2.86
CA LEU A 574 -20.39 7.31 2.84
C LEU A 574 -20.39 6.62 4.21
N GLU A 575 -21.49 6.74 4.94
CA GLU A 575 -21.70 6.01 6.19
C GLU A 575 -22.62 4.82 5.95
N VAL A 576 -22.24 3.65 6.46
CA VAL A 576 -23.00 2.40 6.37
C VAL A 576 -23.27 1.90 7.77
N LYS A 577 -24.53 1.86 8.17
CA LYS A 577 -25.00 1.21 9.40
C LYS A 577 -25.72 -0.07 9.03
N TYR A 578 -25.40 -1.19 9.67
CA TYR A 578 -26.03 -2.47 9.32
C TYR A 578 -26.19 -3.38 10.53
N GLY A 579 -27.18 -4.26 10.45
CA GLY A 579 -27.49 -5.30 11.42
C GLY A 579 -28.34 -6.39 10.78
N ASP A 580 -28.95 -7.23 11.59
CA ASP A 580 -29.87 -8.26 11.08
C ASP A 580 -31.11 -7.59 10.47
N GLY A 581 -31.43 -7.99 9.24
CA GLY A 581 -32.59 -7.56 8.47
C GLY A 581 -32.67 -6.07 8.08
N SER A 582 -31.68 -5.25 8.44
CA SER A 582 -31.68 -3.82 8.14
C SER A 582 -30.29 -3.25 7.86
N ALA A 583 -30.21 -2.34 6.90
CA ALA A 583 -29.03 -1.51 6.65
C ALA A 583 -29.42 -0.10 6.20
N LEU A 584 -28.60 0.89 6.54
CA LEU A 584 -28.77 2.29 6.20
C LEU A 584 -27.48 2.81 5.60
N PHE A 585 -27.56 3.30 4.36
CA PHE A 585 -26.48 3.96 3.64
C PHE A 585 -26.78 5.46 3.60
N THR A 586 -25.80 6.28 3.97
CA THR A 586 -25.94 7.75 4.02
C THR A 586 -24.78 8.39 3.25
N THR A 587 -25.07 9.22 2.25
CA THR A 587 -24.05 9.87 1.40
C THR A 587 -24.59 11.13 0.73
N GLU A 588 -23.69 11.98 0.24
CA GLU A 588 -24.02 13.15 -0.57
C GLU A 588 -24.20 12.80 -2.06
N LEU A 589 -23.61 11.70 -2.53
CA LEU A 589 -23.61 11.33 -3.94
C LEU A 589 -24.75 10.39 -4.32
N LEU A 590 -25.66 10.85 -5.19
CA LEU A 590 -26.82 10.05 -5.62
C LEU A 590 -26.43 8.81 -6.42
N GLN A 591 -25.39 8.90 -7.26
CA GLN A 591 -24.89 7.78 -8.06
C GLN A 591 -24.50 6.57 -7.18
N VAL A 592 -23.98 6.83 -5.99
CA VAL A 592 -23.50 5.81 -5.05
C VAL A 592 -24.66 5.01 -4.48
N LEU A 593 -25.77 5.68 -4.15
CA LEU A 593 -26.99 5.01 -3.68
C LEU A 593 -27.54 4.08 -4.76
N MET A 594 -27.61 4.53 -6.01
CA MET A 594 -28.11 3.70 -7.13
C MET A 594 -27.22 2.50 -7.43
N VAL A 595 -25.90 2.70 -7.43
CA VAL A 595 -24.93 1.60 -7.59
C VAL A 595 -25.08 0.59 -6.45
N THR A 596 -25.20 1.08 -5.22
CA THR A 596 -25.37 0.23 -4.03
C THR A 596 -26.69 -0.55 -4.10
N GLU A 597 -27.79 0.10 -4.47
CA GLU A 597 -29.10 -0.53 -4.63
C GLU A 597 -29.06 -1.68 -5.65
N ARG A 598 -28.51 -1.40 -6.84
CA ARG A 598 -28.35 -2.40 -7.91
C ARG A 598 -27.48 -3.56 -7.46
N PHE A 599 -26.36 -3.28 -6.80
CA PHE A 599 -25.42 -4.31 -6.35
C PHE A 599 -25.98 -5.18 -5.23
N ILE A 600 -26.66 -4.60 -4.24
CA ILE A 600 -27.30 -5.35 -3.15
C ILE A 600 -28.44 -6.20 -3.71
N ARG A 601 -29.25 -5.67 -4.64
CA ARG A 601 -30.29 -6.45 -5.30
C ARG A 601 -29.72 -7.66 -6.05
N TYR A 602 -28.59 -7.48 -6.74
CA TYR A 602 -27.86 -8.58 -7.37
C TYR A 602 -27.41 -9.63 -6.32
N CYS A 603 -26.76 -9.20 -5.24
CA CYS A 603 -26.30 -10.10 -4.17
C CYS A 603 -27.43 -10.86 -3.47
N ALA A 604 -28.57 -10.18 -3.24
CA ALA A 604 -29.75 -10.79 -2.66
C ALA A 604 -30.36 -11.83 -3.61
N SER A 605 -30.43 -11.54 -4.91
CA SER A 605 -30.88 -12.48 -5.93
C SER A 605 -29.98 -13.72 -6.03
N GLU A 606 -28.64 -13.57 -5.94
CA GLU A 606 -27.72 -14.72 -5.92
C GLU A 606 -28.05 -15.70 -4.79
N ARG A 607 -28.56 -15.18 -3.66
CA ARG A 607 -28.92 -15.97 -2.48
C ARG A 607 -30.41 -16.25 -2.35
N SER A 608 -31.21 -15.87 -3.34
CA SER A 608 -32.68 -15.98 -3.30
C SER A 608 -33.31 -15.31 -2.07
N LEU A 609 -32.78 -14.15 -1.65
CA LEU A 609 -33.29 -13.35 -0.55
C LEU A 609 -34.13 -12.18 -1.06
N GLU A 610 -35.23 -11.91 -0.36
CA GLU A 610 -36.07 -10.74 -0.62
C GLU A 610 -35.56 -9.51 0.13
N VAL A 611 -35.40 -8.41 -0.60
CA VAL A 611 -34.95 -7.11 -0.09
C VAL A 611 -35.81 -5.99 -0.65
N SER A 612 -36.13 -5.04 0.21
CA SER A 612 -36.87 -3.82 -0.08
C SER A 612 -35.97 -2.61 0.16
N PHE A 613 -36.17 -1.56 -0.65
CA PHE A 613 -35.36 -0.36 -0.63
C PHE A 613 -36.26 0.86 -0.42
N SER A 614 -35.82 1.78 0.42
CA SER A 614 -36.43 3.09 0.65
C SER A 614 -35.34 4.15 0.48
N VAL A 615 -35.51 5.07 -0.46
CA VAL A 615 -34.52 6.12 -0.77
C VAL A 615 -35.09 7.49 -0.40
N GLY A 616 -34.43 8.19 0.52
CA GLY A 616 -34.72 9.57 0.88
C GLY A 616 -33.69 10.52 0.27
N ILE A 617 -34.07 11.24 -0.79
CA ILE A 617 -33.19 12.21 -1.45
C ILE A 617 -33.35 13.60 -0.81
N HIS A 618 -32.22 14.25 -0.53
CA HIS A 618 -32.22 15.66 -0.17
C HIS A 618 -32.54 16.55 -1.39
N SER A 619 -33.38 17.57 -1.22
CA SER A 619 -33.85 18.46 -2.32
C SER A 619 -32.70 19.06 -3.13
N GLU A 620 -31.64 19.49 -2.46
CA GLU A 620 -30.46 20.09 -3.10
C GLU A 620 -29.40 19.09 -3.59
N ALA A 621 -29.60 17.78 -3.41
CA ALA A 621 -28.58 16.77 -3.73
C ALA A 621 -28.12 16.85 -5.19
N VAL A 622 -29.06 16.97 -6.14
CA VAL A 622 -28.73 17.05 -7.58
C VAL A 622 -27.86 18.26 -7.89
N ARG A 623 -28.26 19.46 -7.41
CA ARG A 623 -27.51 20.70 -7.62
C ARG A 623 -26.13 20.63 -6.97
N SER A 624 -26.03 20.11 -5.74
CA SER A 624 -24.77 19.90 -5.03
C SER A 624 -23.83 18.98 -5.83
N ASN A 625 -24.33 17.83 -6.32
CA ASN A 625 -23.53 16.90 -7.12
C ASN A 625 -23.03 17.54 -8.42
N LEU A 626 -23.89 18.25 -9.15
CA LEU A 626 -23.53 18.96 -10.39
C LEU A 626 -22.49 20.06 -10.15
N SER A 627 -22.64 20.82 -9.06
CA SER A 627 -21.70 21.88 -8.69
C SER A 627 -20.28 21.38 -8.39
N ARG A 628 -20.09 20.08 -8.11
CA ARG A 628 -18.77 19.47 -7.90
C ARG A 628 -18.16 18.92 -9.19
N ILE A 629 -18.98 18.30 -10.05
CA ILE A 629 -18.47 17.63 -11.26
C ILE A 629 -18.22 18.62 -12.40
N VAL A 630 -19.10 19.60 -12.59
CA VAL A 630 -19.05 20.54 -13.73
C VAL A 630 -17.78 21.42 -13.71
N PRO A 631 -17.37 22.03 -12.57
CA PRO A 631 -16.13 22.80 -12.55
C PRO A 631 -14.89 21.97 -12.86
N ARG A 632 -14.85 20.70 -12.45
CA ARG A 632 -13.72 19.80 -12.75
C ARG A 632 -13.65 19.47 -14.25
N ILE A 633 -14.81 19.22 -14.89
CA ILE A 633 -14.88 19.02 -16.35
C ILE A 633 -14.37 20.27 -17.09
N ALA A 634 -14.87 21.45 -16.71
CA ALA A 634 -14.46 22.72 -17.31
C ALA A 634 -12.95 22.97 -17.13
N ALA A 635 -12.40 22.68 -15.94
CA ALA A 635 -10.97 22.77 -15.66
C ALA A 635 -10.16 21.82 -16.56
N CYS A 636 -10.59 20.56 -16.73
CA CYS A 636 -9.94 19.63 -17.66
C CYS A 636 -9.93 20.16 -19.10
N ASN A 637 -11.06 20.67 -19.59
CA ASN A 637 -11.15 21.24 -20.93
C ASN A 637 -10.22 22.45 -21.09
N LYS A 638 -10.16 23.32 -20.08
CA LYS A 638 -9.24 24.46 -20.05
C LYS A 638 -7.78 24.01 -20.10
N GLY A 639 -7.39 23.01 -19.31
CA GLY A 639 -6.03 22.45 -19.33
C GLY A 639 -5.64 21.88 -20.69
N LEU A 640 -6.56 21.13 -21.33
CA LEU A 640 -6.35 20.60 -22.69
C LEU A 640 -6.17 21.73 -23.73
N THR A 641 -6.97 22.79 -23.66
CA THR A 641 -6.82 23.94 -24.56
C THR A 641 -5.56 24.76 -24.29
N SER A 642 -5.16 24.89 -23.01
CA SER A 642 -4.00 25.67 -22.61
C SER A 642 -2.70 25.03 -23.09
N PHE A 643 -2.62 23.70 -23.12
CA PHE A 643 -1.46 23.00 -23.67
C PHE A 643 -1.31 23.17 -25.18
N ARG A 644 -2.40 23.04 -25.95
CA ARG A 644 -2.36 23.32 -27.40
C ARG A 644 -1.91 24.75 -27.70
N LEU A 645 -2.35 25.68 -26.87
CA LEU A 645 -1.93 27.08 -26.96
C LEU A 645 -0.46 27.25 -26.58
N LEU A 646 0.02 26.55 -25.55
CA LEU A 646 1.44 26.54 -25.16
C LEU A 646 2.34 26.04 -26.30
N GLU A 647 1.99 24.95 -26.97
CA GLU A 647 2.74 24.43 -28.13
C GLU A 647 2.83 25.48 -29.24
N ALA A 648 1.70 26.11 -29.60
CA ALA A 648 1.66 27.17 -30.60
C ALA A 648 2.50 28.40 -30.19
N LEU A 649 2.46 28.81 -28.92
CA LEU A 649 3.24 29.93 -28.41
C LEU A 649 4.75 29.62 -28.39
N GLN A 650 5.15 28.39 -28.07
CA GLN A 650 6.54 27.94 -28.11
C GLN A 650 7.08 27.88 -29.54
N GLU A 651 6.26 27.45 -30.51
CA GLU A 651 6.62 27.48 -31.93
C GLU A 651 6.83 28.92 -32.43
N LEU A 652 5.95 29.85 -32.04
CA LEU A 652 6.10 31.28 -32.37
C LEU A 652 7.36 31.90 -31.75
N GLN A 653 7.72 31.51 -30.53
CA GLN A 653 8.94 31.95 -29.86
C GLN A 653 10.21 31.37 -30.50
N GLY A 654 10.16 30.13 -31.00
CA GLY A 654 11.29 29.47 -31.66
C GLY A 654 11.60 30.01 -33.06
N GLY A 655 10.60 30.57 -33.75
CA GLY A 655 10.71 31.07 -35.12
C GLY A 655 11.27 32.49 -35.28
N GLN A 656 11.23 33.32 -34.23
CA GLN A 656 11.71 34.70 -34.23
C GLN A 656 12.25 35.07 -32.84
N GLN A 657 13.30 35.89 -32.75
CA GLN A 657 13.69 36.60 -31.51
C GLN A 657 12.58 37.61 -31.12
N THR A 658 11.39 37.09 -30.81
CA THR A 658 10.21 37.84 -30.41
C THR A 658 10.30 38.06 -28.92
N ASP A 659 10.43 39.32 -28.52
CA ASP A 659 10.37 39.70 -27.12
C ASP A 659 9.02 39.29 -26.51
N MET A 660 9.06 38.69 -25.32
CA MET A 660 7.88 38.29 -24.53
C MET A 660 6.84 39.42 -24.37
N VAL A 661 7.27 40.68 -24.51
CA VAL A 661 6.47 41.90 -24.41
C VAL A 661 5.37 41.99 -25.48
N CYS A 662 5.51 41.31 -26.62
CA CYS A 662 4.52 41.33 -27.71
C CYS A 662 3.28 40.46 -27.45
N PHE A 663 3.31 39.55 -26.48
CA PHE A 663 2.17 38.70 -26.16
C PHE A 663 1.24 39.34 -25.11
N PRO A 664 -0.09 39.13 -25.19
CA PRO A 664 -1.00 39.44 -24.10
C PRO A 664 -0.56 38.79 -22.78
N LYS A 665 -0.87 39.44 -21.64
CA LYS A 665 -0.47 38.97 -20.30
C LYS A 665 -0.91 37.53 -19.99
N GLU A 666 -2.02 37.08 -20.57
CA GLU A 666 -2.52 35.71 -20.41
C GLU A 666 -1.60 34.68 -21.06
N TYR A 667 -1.07 34.98 -22.25
CA TYR A 667 -0.16 34.10 -22.99
C TYR A 667 1.25 34.13 -22.40
N GLN A 668 1.69 35.31 -21.91
CA GLN A 668 2.92 35.43 -21.13
C GLN A 668 2.88 34.54 -19.88
N ARG A 669 1.73 34.48 -19.17
CA ARG A 669 1.56 33.60 -18.01
C ARG A 669 1.68 32.12 -18.39
N ILE A 670 1.00 31.68 -19.44
CA ILE A 670 1.06 30.29 -19.93
C ILE A 670 2.51 29.91 -20.30
N LEU A 671 3.24 30.79 -21.00
CA LEU A 671 4.65 30.58 -21.32
C LEU A 671 5.54 30.53 -20.06
N SER A 672 5.29 31.39 -19.07
CA SER A 672 6.03 31.39 -17.81
C SER A 672 5.74 30.18 -16.92
N GLN A 673 4.55 29.57 -17.06
CA GLN A 673 4.07 28.40 -16.31
C GLN A 673 3.98 27.15 -17.21
N ALA A 674 4.91 27.01 -18.16
CA ALA A 674 4.90 25.92 -19.13
C ALA A 674 4.89 24.53 -18.48
N ASP A 675 5.70 24.33 -17.42
CA ASP A 675 5.79 23.04 -16.72
C ASP A 675 4.52 22.70 -15.94
N GLU A 676 3.88 23.70 -15.34
CA GLU A 676 2.59 23.54 -14.65
C GLU A 676 1.48 23.21 -15.65
N THR A 677 1.44 23.91 -16.79
CA THR A 677 0.49 23.64 -17.88
C THR A 677 0.66 22.22 -18.45
N LYS A 678 1.90 21.73 -18.58
CA LYS A 678 2.19 20.34 -18.98
C LYS A 678 1.66 19.33 -17.97
N LYS A 679 1.86 19.58 -16.67
CA LYS A 679 1.32 18.72 -15.60
C LYS A 679 -0.20 18.71 -15.58
N GLU A 680 -0.83 19.88 -15.66
CA GLU A 680 -2.28 20.03 -15.75
C GLU A 680 -2.85 19.30 -16.97
N HIS A 681 -2.17 19.36 -18.11
CA HIS A 681 -2.57 18.64 -19.32
C HIS A 681 -2.56 17.12 -19.12
N ALA A 682 -1.47 16.57 -18.57
CA ALA A 682 -1.38 15.14 -18.30
C ALA A 682 -2.50 14.68 -17.35
N GLN A 683 -2.74 15.42 -16.27
CA GLN A 683 -3.85 15.16 -15.34
C GLN A 683 -5.23 15.29 -16.00
N ALA A 684 -5.42 16.27 -16.87
CA ALA A 684 -6.68 16.46 -17.60
C ALA A 684 -6.95 15.32 -18.59
N MET A 685 -5.93 14.81 -19.27
CA MET A 685 -6.05 13.64 -20.17
C MET A 685 -6.52 12.40 -19.42
N VAL A 686 -5.94 12.15 -18.24
CA VAL A 686 -6.33 11.05 -17.34
C VAL A 686 -7.78 11.20 -16.88
N THR A 687 -8.15 12.40 -16.45
CA THR A 687 -9.36 12.62 -15.65
C THR A 687 -10.61 12.88 -16.49
N ARG A 688 -10.45 13.46 -17.70
CA ARG A 688 -11.59 13.85 -18.55
C ARG A 688 -12.51 12.69 -18.88
N GLY A 689 -11.96 11.57 -19.36
CA GLY A 689 -12.77 10.41 -19.77
C GLY A 689 -13.63 9.88 -18.63
N TYR A 690 -13.05 9.78 -17.43
CA TYR A 690 -13.77 9.39 -16.23
C TYR A 690 -14.88 10.38 -15.85
N LEU A 691 -14.58 11.69 -15.80
CA LEU A 691 -15.56 12.71 -15.42
C LEU A 691 -16.76 12.77 -16.39
N GLN A 692 -16.52 12.60 -17.69
CA GLN A 692 -17.58 12.55 -18.68
C GLN A 692 -18.54 11.36 -18.43
N LYS A 693 -17.98 10.18 -18.13
CA LYS A 693 -18.76 8.98 -17.79
C LYS A 693 -19.52 9.16 -16.47
N ALA A 694 -18.86 9.66 -15.44
CA ALA A 694 -19.48 9.95 -14.14
C ALA A 694 -20.63 10.96 -14.28
N PHE A 695 -20.47 12.00 -15.09
CA PHE A 695 -21.52 12.98 -15.36
C PHE A 695 -22.75 12.36 -16.04
N VAL A 696 -22.55 11.54 -17.07
CA VAL A 696 -23.65 10.85 -17.76
C VAL A 696 -24.33 9.84 -16.83
N SER A 697 -23.56 9.16 -15.96
CA SER A 697 -24.08 8.22 -14.95
C SER A 697 -24.92 8.92 -13.89
N LEU A 698 -24.45 10.07 -13.38
CA LEU A 698 -25.21 10.91 -12.44
C LEU A 698 -26.53 11.37 -13.06
N CYS A 699 -26.49 11.91 -14.28
CA CYS A 699 -27.70 12.36 -14.97
C CYS A 699 -28.70 11.21 -15.22
N SER A 700 -28.19 10.02 -15.54
CA SER A 700 -29.02 8.81 -15.69
C SER A 700 -29.68 8.41 -14.36
N SER A 701 -28.91 8.43 -13.26
CA SER A 701 -29.38 8.13 -11.91
C SER A 701 -30.50 9.07 -11.48
N VAL A 702 -30.40 10.37 -11.80
CA VAL A 702 -31.45 11.36 -11.49
C VAL A 702 -32.75 11.03 -12.22
N VAL A 703 -32.70 10.56 -13.46
CA VAL A 703 -33.90 10.16 -14.22
C VAL A 703 -34.54 8.91 -13.63
N ASP A 704 -33.75 7.94 -13.19
CA ASP A 704 -34.28 6.71 -12.59
C ASP A 704 -34.99 6.96 -11.26
N ILE A 705 -34.55 7.97 -10.49
CA ILE A 705 -35.16 8.28 -9.19
C ILE A 705 -36.32 9.27 -9.29
N VAL A 706 -36.40 10.11 -10.35
CA VAL A 706 -37.50 11.06 -10.55
C VAL A 706 -38.58 10.44 -11.45
N PRO A 707 -39.71 9.93 -10.90
CA PRO A 707 -40.64 9.04 -11.60
C PRO A 707 -41.46 9.68 -12.74
N LYS A 708 -41.26 10.97 -13.05
CA LYS A 708 -41.98 11.71 -14.11
C LYS A 708 -41.17 11.99 -15.37
N LYS A 709 -39.88 11.61 -15.42
CA LYS A 709 -39.03 11.85 -16.62
C LYS A 709 -38.98 10.60 -17.52
N PRO A 710 -39.02 10.77 -18.86
CA PRO A 710 -38.84 9.65 -19.77
C PRO A 710 -37.44 9.04 -19.60
N LYS A 711 -37.34 7.70 -19.71
CA LYS A 711 -36.05 6.99 -19.69
C LYS A 711 -35.10 7.59 -20.73
N MET A 712 -33.84 7.82 -20.35
CA MET A 712 -32.85 8.43 -21.24
C MET A 712 -32.63 7.60 -22.50
N SER A 713 -32.90 8.20 -23.67
CA SER A 713 -32.53 7.62 -24.97
C SER A 713 -31.01 7.68 -25.18
N LEU A 714 -30.48 6.85 -26.09
CA LEU A 714 -29.06 6.91 -26.49
C LEU A 714 -28.67 8.31 -26.99
N VAL A 715 -29.56 8.93 -27.79
CA VAL A 715 -29.39 10.29 -28.34
C VAL A 715 -29.29 11.33 -27.22
N THR A 716 -30.08 11.18 -26.15
CA THR A 716 -30.01 12.08 -24.98
C THR A 716 -28.68 11.93 -24.23
N LYS A 717 -28.16 10.70 -24.12
CA LYS A 717 -26.85 10.44 -23.49
C LYS A 717 -25.70 11.02 -24.31
N GLU A 718 -25.76 10.89 -25.63
CA GLU A 718 -24.79 11.51 -26.55
C GLU A 718 -24.83 13.04 -26.49
N ALA A 719 -26.02 13.63 -26.43
CA ALA A 719 -26.17 15.08 -26.27
C ALA A 719 -25.62 15.58 -24.92
N LEU A 720 -25.84 14.84 -23.83
CA LEU A 720 -25.26 15.14 -22.52
C LEU A 720 -23.73 15.01 -22.53
N ALA A 721 -23.20 13.98 -23.20
CA ALA A 721 -21.75 13.84 -23.37
C ALA A 721 -21.17 15.03 -24.15
N ALA A 722 -21.84 15.52 -25.21
CA ALA A 722 -21.37 16.68 -25.96
C ALA A 722 -21.35 17.99 -25.12
N LEU A 723 -22.23 18.13 -24.11
CA LEU A 723 -22.18 19.29 -23.19
C LEU A 723 -20.90 19.33 -22.37
N THR A 724 -20.24 18.18 -22.16
CA THR A 724 -18.99 18.11 -21.39
C THR A 724 -17.78 18.65 -22.13
N ASP A 725 -17.90 19.07 -23.39
CA ASP A 725 -16.82 19.73 -24.14
C ASP A 725 -16.78 21.25 -23.89
N CYS A 726 -17.72 21.80 -23.12
CA CYS A 726 -17.75 23.20 -22.74
C CYS A 726 -16.62 23.53 -21.74
N SER A 727 -15.87 24.59 -21.99
CA SER A 727 -14.81 25.08 -21.08
C SER A 727 -15.32 26.05 -20.01
N ASP A 728 -16.57 26.53 -20.11
CA ASP A 728 -17.21 27.41 -19.14
C ASP A 728 -18.21 26.66 -18.26
N ALA A 729 -17.88 26.52 -16.98
CA ALA A 729 -18.72 25.84 -16.00
C ALA A 729 -20.08 26.53 -15.81
N SER A 730 -20.14 27.87 -15.91
CA SER A 730 -21.37 28.65 -15.73
C SER A 730 -22.35 28.44 -16.89
N GLU A 731 -21.83 28.40 -18.11
CA GLU A 731 -22.60 28.09 -19.30
C GLU A 731 -23.15 26.66 -19.25
N MET A 732 -22.31 25.70 -18.86
CA MET A 732 -22.72 24.30 -18.72
C MET A 732 -23.80 24.13 -17.65
N MET A 733 -23.65 24.77 -16.48
CA MET A 733 -24.67 24.74 -15.41
C MET A 733 -25.99 25.37 -15.86
N SER A 734 -25.97 26.52 -16.54
CA SER A 734 -27.18 27.17 -17.05
C SER A 734 -27.95 26.28 -18.04
N ARG A 735 -27.23 25.64 -18.97
CA ARG A 735 -27.82 24.65 -19.89
C ARG A 735 -28.39 23.45 -19.14
N LEU A 736 -27.73 22.98 -18.09
CA LEU A 736 -28.22 21.86 -17.28
C LEU A 736 -29.46 22.21 -16.46
N ASP A 737 -29.51 23.40 -15.87
CA ASP A 737 -30.69 23.88 -15.15
C ASP A 737 -31.89 23.93 -16.10
N SER A 738 -31.70 24.41 -17.34
CA SER A 738 -32.76 24.36 -18.35
C SER A 738 -33.18 22.95 -18.79
N LEU A 739 -32.31 21.94 -18.72
CA LEU A 739 -32.62 20.55 -19.08
C LEU A 739 -33.20 19.73 -17.92
N LEU A 740 -32.75 19.99 -16.69
CA LEU A 740 -33.05 19.17 -15.52
C LEU A 740 -34.08 19.81 -14.58
N LEU A 741 -34.19 21.15 -14.53
CA LEU A 741 -35.03 21.89 -13.57
C LEU A 741 -36.26 22.59 -14.19
N CYS A 742 -36.61 22.31 -15.45
CA CYS A 742 -37.78 22.93 -16.11
C CYS A 742 -39.16 22.65 -15.47
N ASP A 743 -39.26 21.89 -14.37
CA ASP A 743 -40.52 21.56 -13.70
C ASP A 743 -40.70 22.16 -12.28
N GLU A 744 -39.75 22.94 -11.74
CA GLU A 744 -39.93 23.59 -10.42
C GLU A 744 -40.80 24.87 -10.46
N ARG A 745 -41.89 24.82 -11.22
CA ARG A 745 -43.04 25.71 -11.03
C ARG A 745 -44.32 24.90 -10.95
N GLY A 746 -44.52 24.16 -9.85
CA GLY A 746 -45.84 23.64 -9.48
C GLY A 746 -45.82 22.37 -8.64
N GLU A 747 -46.09 22.55 -7.34
CA GLU A 747 -46.56 21.55 -6.37
C GLU A 747 -45.53 20.58 -5.77
N GLY A 748 -45.30 20.74 -4.46
CA GLY A 748 -44.40 19.92 -3.66
C GLY A 748 -44.81 18.45 -3.60
N LEU A 749 -43.80 17.57 -3.67
CA LEU A 749 -43.92 16.16 -3.36
C LEU A 749 -44.32 15.97 -1.88
N LYS A 750 -45.63 15.82 -1.64
CA LYS A 750 -46.13 15.01 -0.52
C LYS A 750 -46.43 13.62 -1.08
N SER A 751 -45.66 12.61 -0.65
CA SER A 751 -46.03 11.21 -0.85
C SER A 751 -47.32 10.95 -0.08
N THR A 752 -48.39 10.64 -0.82
CA THR A 752 -49.69 10.24 -0.29
C THR A 752 -49.58 8.96 0.54
N VAL A 753 -49.94 9.07 1.81
CA VAL A 753 -50.28 7.97 2.70
C VAL A 753 -51.59 7.36 2.19
N ASP A 754 -51.56 6.04 2.01
CA ASP A 754 -52.70 5.20 1.67
C ASP A 754 -53.65 5.13 2.89
N GLU A 755 -54.65 6.01 2.94
CA GLU A 755 -55.80 5.86 3.84
C GLU A 755 -56.84 4.94 3.18
N GLY A 756 -56.85 3.69 3.63
CA GLY A 756 -57.93 2.75 3.32
C GLY A 756 -59.30 3.29 3.76
N ARG A 757 -60.24 3.33 2.82
CA ARG A 757 -61.69 3.26 3.10
C ARG A 757 -62.26 2.02 2.45
N GLY A 758 -62.85 1.17 3.29
CA GLY A 758 -63.27 -0.17 2.94
C GLY A 758 -64.53 -0.30 2.10
N ARG A 759 -64.67 -1.51 1.58
CA ARG A 759 -65.82 -2.39 1.80
C ARG A 759 -65.34 -3.83 1.87
#